data_AF-A0A8X7XFD6-F1
#
_entry.id   AF-A0A8X7XFD6-F1
#
_cell.length_a   1.000
_cell.length_b   1.000
_cell.length_c   1.000
_cell.angle_alpha   90.00
_cell.angle_beta   90.00
_cell.angle_gamma   90.00
#
_symmetry.space_group_name_H-M   'P 1'
#
loop_
_entity.id
_entity.type
_entity.pdbx_description
1 polymer ?
#
loop_
_entity_poly.entity_id
_entity_poly.type
_entity_poly.pdbx_seq_one_letter_code
_entity_poly.pdbx_strand_id
1 'polypeptide(L)'
;MTCIKFIKFQKMKREISEPPTPHYNNGILREALIEAHLTFLNAALADFPGSKEGIMLLKIWLRQRKLDQGFGGFTGFHVSMLVAYLISRNQISPVMSSYQVFRSVLHFLAITDMTVNGITLATDPNSLGPTLSEFHSAFQVVFIDPSGFANVFADMTTNQYKQVQHEAQLSMQVWDNPNFDGFHALFMTTKTLVRSFDHVFHISCMSRLQRACNKMKLFSDIMDHNGNYVAAALPYILSILQRGLGERISLLIPVLPQTQEWSIYTDPPQHKDMGLLSFGMLLNTEHSTNILEKGPAADSVQATEFRRFWGNKAELRRFQDGSLCEAVIWDGDSLFEKRLITEKIVKHLLQLHADIPESSVNYVGGLLDRILQVGRKPCRTGEEESLKITHAFDDLNRKLWNLEGLPLTITSVQAAHSSLRHTQVFPPLPMNPDLSFFQKEKLDNSLLPLEEKPCPAYIPALQDCLNCATLALLKKMLFMTYGGVFHKVELSKLQQQHSTFGTTARLAKRWIGAHLLDACLMSDEAVELLVASLFLHPAPFNTPNTHQYQYIRHNVPPDIKSEPDIAMQYVTQRMEKAGAISGRGNHSVVFRSPLDIYDVLIHLNPKRVPRQAQAIDVPTVTFSRGALFSEAVGTKAFMPIVEFDPVSIFLKELRDAFGELALFFCDPNGGLIIAVLWKPQAFSKQTFRASHMNARLVEIGSNGAQTVPNVEAILEDFEILGAGLVEKLEIQTEKWSI
;
A
#
# COMPACT_ATOMS: atom_id res chain seq x y z
N MET A 1 51.25 -24.80 14.99
CA MET A 1 52.21 -25.60 14.20
C MET A 1 51.75 -27.07 14.17
N THR A 2 50.65 -27.37 13.46
CA THR A 2 50.22 -28.72 13.08
C THR A 2 49.07 -28.59 12.08
N CYS A 3 49.37 -28.39 10.79
CA CYS A 3 48.42 -28.55 9.67
C CYS A 3 49.18 -28.56 8.33
N ILE A 4 50.14 -29.48 8.19
CA ILE A 4 50.68 -29.87 6.89
C ILE A 4 50.78 -31.40 6.90
N LYS A 5 49.71 -32.06 6.46
CA LYS A 5 49.68 -33.44 5.95
C LYS A 5 48.24 -33.82 5.56
N PHE A 6 47.77 -33.30 4.44
CA PHE A 6 46.60 -33.85 3.72
C PHE A 6 46.82 -33.83 2.19
N ILE A 7 48.03 -34.15 1.74
CA ILE A 7 48.32 -34.48 0.35
C ILE A 7 49.12 -35.79 0.33
N LYS A 8 48.41 -36.90 0.53
CA LYS A 8 48.77 -38.28 0.11
C LYS A 8 47.81 -39.29 0.77
N PHE A 9 46.55 -39.27 0.34
CA PHE A 9 45.62 -40.39 0.54
C PHE A 9 44.62 -40.47 -0.61
N GLN A 10 45.12 -40.64 -1.84
CA GLN A 10 44.30 -41.07 -2.98
C GLN A 10 45.09 -42.08 -3.82
N LYS A 11 45.14 -43.31 -3.32
CA LYS A 11 45.04 -44.52 -4.14
C LYS A 11 44.35 -45.54 -3.26
N MET A 12 43.16 -45.98 -3.68
CA MET A 12 42.20 -46.83 -3.00
C MET A 12 41.19 -46.12 -2.09
N LYS A 13 40.13 -45.58 -2.69
CA LYS A 13 38.75 -45.78 -2.20
C LYS A 13 37.79 -45.66 -3.38
N ARG A 14 36.87 -46.62 -3.45
CA ARG A 14 35.85 -46.80 -4.48
C ARG A 14 35.06 -45.51 -4.71
N GLU A 15 34.76 -45.24 -5.97
CA GLU A 15 33.91 -44.17 -6.48
C GLU A 15 32.51 -44.25 -5.85
N ILE A 16 32.29 -43.50 -4.78
CA ILE A 16 31.01 -42.86 -4.55
C ILE A 16 31.28 -41.42 -4.95
N SER A 17 30.82 -41.01 -6.13
CA SER A 17 30.93 -39.61 -6.56
C SER A 17 30.03 -38.79 -5.65
N GLU A 18 30.60 -38.23 -4.58
CA GLU A 18 29.92 -37.27 -3.73
C GLU A 18 29.53 -36.03 -4.57
N PRO A 19 28.36 -35.41 -4.32
CA PRO A 19 27.91 -34.25 -5.09
C PRO A 19 28.85 -33.05 -4.85
N PRO A 20 29.09 -32.21 -5.87
CA PRO A 20 29.92 -31.02 -5.71
C PRO A 20 29.24 -30.01 -4.77
N THR A 21 30.04 -29.33 -3.96
CA THR A 21 29.59 -28.29 -3.00
C THR A 21 30.24 -26.93 -3.31
N PRO A 22 29.86 -26.28 -4.43
CA PRO A 22 30.46 -25.02 -4.86
C PRO A 22 30.24 -23.85 -3.88
N HIS A 23 29.07 -23.72 -3.25
CA HIS A 23 28.81 -22.65 -2.28
C HIS A 23 29.66 -22.82 -1.01
N TYR A 24 29.73 -24.04 -0.49
CA TYR A 24 30.58 -24.37 0.66
C TYR A 24 32.06 -24.05 0.39
N ASN A 25 32.56 -24.52 -0.77
CA ASN A 25 33.95 -24.31 -1.17
C ASN A 25 34.26 -22.81 -1.35
N ASN A 26 33.34 -22.06 -1.95
CA ASN A 26 33.49 -20.62 -2.12
C ASN A 26 33.46 -19.88 -0.77
N GLY A 27 32.67 -20.34 0.21
CA GLY A 27 32.69 -19.83 1.58
C GLY A 27 34.07 -19.93 2.23
N ILE A 28 34.71 -21.09 2.14
CA ILE A 28 36.09 -21.30 2.65
C ILE A 28 37.09 -20.42 1.91
N LEU A 29 37.00 -20.35 0.57
CA LEU A 29 37.90 -19.52 -0.23
C LEU A 29 37.76 -18.04 0.11
N ARG A 30 36.53 -17.58 0.33
CA ARG A 30 36.25 -16.20 0.74
C ARG A 30 36.90 -15.85 2.06
N GLU A 31 36.92 -16.76 3.03
CA GLU A 31 37.63 -16.57 4.31
C GLU A 31 39.15 -16.54 4.13
N ALA A 32 39.69 -17.41 3.28
CA ALA A 32 41.13 -17.47 3.01
C ALA A 32 41.66 -16.23 2.26
N LEU A 33 40.83 -15.58 1.44
CA LEU A 33 41.24 -14.48 0.56
C LEU A 33 40.99 -13.07 1.14
N ILE A 34 40.50 -12.94 2.38
CA ILE A 34 40.14 -11.64 2.99
C ILE A 34 41.31 -10.64 2.94
N GLU A 35 42.52 -11.06 3.33
CA GLU A 35 43.70 -10.19 3.36
C GLU A 35 44.17 -9.81 1.94
N ALA A 36 44.12 -10.76 1.00
CA ALA A 36 44.44 -10.53 -0.41
C ALA A 36 43.47 -9.53 -1.06
N HIS A 37 42.16 -9.65 -0.78
CA HIS A 37 41.17 -8.69 -1.27
C HIS A 37 41.36 -7.30 -0.66
N LEU A 38 41.72 -7.20 0.62
CA LEU A 38 41.98 -5.92 1.28
C LEU A 38 43.19 -5.21 0.67
N THR A 39 44.31 -5.93 0.49
CA THR A 39 45.52 -5.38 -0.12
C THR A 39 45.28 -4.95 -1.57
N PHE A 40 44.55 -5.75 -2.35
CA PHE A 40 44.13 -5.38 -3.71
C PHE A 40 43.27 -4.11 -3.74
N LEU A 41 42.23 -4.01 -2.90
CA LEU A 41 41.38 -2.83 -2.85
C LEU A 41 42.15 -1.58 -2.40
N ASN A 42 43.06 -1.71 -1.45
CA ASN A 42 43.89 -0.60 -1.01
C ASN A 42 44.80 -0.10 -2.13
N ALA A 43 45.42 -1.01 -2.89
CA ALA A 43 46.24 -0.64 -4.04
C ALA A 43 45.41 0.01 -5.16
N ALA A 44 44.25 -0.55 -5.51
CA ALA A 44 43.40 -0.04 -6.59
C ALA A 44 42.76 1.33 -6.29
N LEU A 45 42.56 1.67 -5.01
CA LEU A 45 41.87 2.90 -4.58
C LEU A 45 42.81 3.95 -3.96
N ALA A 46 44.10 3.68 -3.81
CA ALA A 46 45.06 4.58 -3.17
C ALA A 46 45.19 5.92 -3.91
N ASP A 47 45.33 5.87 -5.24
CA ASP A 47 45.67 7.02 -6.07
C ASP A 47 44.45 7.86 -6.50
N PHE A 48 43.25 7.50 -6.04
CA PHE A 48 42.00 8.14 -6.48
C PHE A 48 41.12 8.58 -5.29
N PRO A 49 41.26 9.82 -4.78
CA PRO A 49 40.48 10.29 -3.63
C PRO A 49 38.97 10.33 -3.89
N GLY A 50 38.55 10.68 -5.12
CA GLY A 50 37.13 10.71 -5.52
C GLY A 50 36.42 9.36 -5.42
N SER A 51 37.16 8.24 -5.53
CA SER A 51 36.57 6.90 -5.33
C SER A 51 36.10 6.66 -3.90
N LYS A 52 36.81 7.17 -2.89
CA LYS A 52 36.49 6.92 -1.48
C LYS A 52 35.13 7.55 -1.14
N GLU A 53 34.95 8.81 -1.50
CA GLU A 53 33.68 9.53 -1.35
C GLU A 53 32.57 8.92 -2.22
N GLY A 54 32.87 8.53 -3.47
CA GLY A 54 31.90 7.85 -4.34
C GLY A 54 31.42 6.52 -3.77
N ILE A 55 32.33 5.71 -3.20
CA ILE A 55 32.00 4.46 -2.50
C ILE A 55 31.18 4.74 -1.24
N MET A 56 31.46 5.82 -0.51
CA MET A 56 30.64 6.22 0.64
C MET A 56 29.20 6.53 0.20
N LEU A 57 29.01 7.30 -0.87
CA LEU A 57 27.68 7.57 -1.44
C LEU A 57 26.96 6.29 -1.86
N LEU A 58 27.66 5.36 -2.52
CA LEU A 58 27.09 4.07 -2.91
C LEU A 58 26.70 3.23 -1.68
N LYS A 59 27.51 3.22 -0.62
CA LYS A 59 27.18 2.52 0.63
C LYS A 59 25.95 3.12 1.31
N ILE A 60 25.79 4.45 1.30
CA ILE A 60 24.58 5.13 1.79
C ILE A 60 23.38 4.73 0.93
N TRP A 61 23.52 4.79 -0.39
CA TRP A 61 22.48 4.41 -1.35
C TRP A 61 21.96 2.98 -1.13
N LEU A 62 22.88 2.03 -0.88
CA LEU A 62 22.54 0.63 -0.55
C LEU A 62 21.77 0.51 0.76
N ARG A 63 22.26 1.15 1.83
CA ARG A 63 21.65 1.11 3.16
C ARG A 63 20.25 1.68 3.15
N GLN A 64 20.04 2.82 2.47
CA GLN A 64 18.72 3.44 2.35
C GLN A 64 17.72 2.53 1.64
N ARG A 65 18.17 1.68 0.72
CA ARG A 65 17.35 0.70 -0.01
C ARG A 65 17.28 -0.68 0.64
N LYS A 66 18.00 -0.88 1.75
CA LYS A 66 18.16 -2.17 2.45
C LYS A 66 18.66 -3.30 1.53
N LEU A 67 19.46 -2.97 0.51
CA LEU A 67 20.03 -3.94 -0.43
C LEU A 67 21.24 -4.69 0.17
N ASP A 68 21.85 -4.12 1.20
CA ASP A 68 23.01 -4.67 1.90
C ASP A 68 22.65 -5.67 3.00
N GLN A 69 21.35 -5.86 3.30
CA GLN A 69 20.87 -6.66 4.42
C GLN A 69 20.46 -8.07 3.99
N GLY A 70 20.72 -9.05 4.87
CA GLY A 70 20.31 -10.44 4.68
C GLY A 70 21.31 -11.31 3.92
N PHE A 71 21.01 -12.60 3.81
CA PHE A 71 21.83 -13.57 3.10
C PHE A 71 21.81 -13.28 1.59
N GLY A 72 22.98 -13.21 0.95
CA GLY A 72 23.13 -12.83 -0.46
C GLY A 72 22.98 -11.32 -0.74
N GLY A 73 22.99 -10.46 0.29
CA GLY A 73 22.87 -9.01 0.14
C GLY A 73 24.04 -8.37 -0.60
N PHE A 74 23.75 -7.31 -1.36
CA PHE A 74 24.74 -6.54 -2.10
C PHE A 74 25.42 -5.52 -1.17
N THR A 75 26.40 -6.01 -0.41
CA THR A 75 27.11 -5.23 0.62
C THR A 75 28.08 -4.19 0.06
N GLY A 76 28.54 -3.29 0.93
CA GLY A 76 29.58 -2.30 0.60
C GLY A 76 30.91 -2.90 0.14
N PHE A 77 31.22 -4.16 0.47
CA PHE A 77 32.40 -4.87 -0.07
C PHE A 77 32.24 -5.14 -1.56
N HIS A 78 31.08 -5.65 -1.97
CA HIS A 78 30.78 -5.95 -3.37
C HIS A 78 30.88 -4.69 -4.25
N VAL A 79 30.34 -3.56 -3.77
CA VAL A 79 30.46 -2.27 -4.47
C VAL A 79 31.90 -1.83 -4.60
N SER A 80 32.70 -1.94 -3.53
CA SER A 80 34.12 -1.56 -3.60
C SER A 80 34.88 -2.41 -4.61
N MET A 81 34.59 -3.71 -4.69
CA MET A 81 35.17 -4.61 -5.68
C MET A 81 34.71 -4.28 -7.11
N LEU A 82 33.44 -3.89 -7.28
CA LEU A 82 32.91 -3.44 -8.56
C LEU A 82 33.56 -2.12 -9.02
N VAL A 83 33.75 -1.15 -8.13
CA VAL A 83 34.45 0.10 -8.45
C VAL A 83 35.90 -0.18 -8.87
N ALA A 84 36.60 -1.08 -8.17
CA ALA A 84 37.94 -1.51 -8.56
C ALA A 84 37.95 -2.15 -9.97
N TYR A 85 36.94 -2.97 -10.29
CA TYR A 85 36.76 -3.52 -11.65
C TYR A 85 36.59 -2.43 -12.71
N LEU A 86 35.73 -1.44 -12.47
CA LEU A 86 35.49 -0.35 -13.42
C LEU A 86 36.72 0.54 -13.62
N ILE A 87 37.53 0.73 -12.58
CA ILE A 87 38.83 1.41 -12.68
C ILE A 87 39.80 0.58 -13.52
N SER A 88 39.90 -0.74 -13.28
CA SER A 88 40.80 -1.63 -14.04
C SER A 88 40.47 -1.69 -15.54
N ARG A 89 39.20 -1.49 -15.90
CA ARG A 89 38.71 -1.46 -17.30
C ARG A 89 38.71 -0.06 -17.91
N ASN A 90 39.29 0.94 -17.24
CA ASN A 90 39.32 2.34 -17.67
C ASN A 90 37.92 2.96 -17.93
N GLN A 91 36.87 2.43 -17.30
CA GLN A 91 35.51 2.98 -17.38
C GLN A 91 35.31 4.14 -16.40
N ILE A 92 36.08 4.16 -15.31
CA ILE A 92 36.16 5.26 -14.36
C ILE A 92 37.58 5.81 -14.38
N SER A 93 37.73 7.11 -14.63
CA SER A 93 39.04 7.76 -14.60
C SER A 93 39.34 8.30 -13.20
N PRO A 94 40.62 8.31 -12.77
CA PRO A 94 41.03 8.80 -11.45
C PRO A 94 40.88 10.32 -11.26
N VAL A 95 40.37 11.03 -12.28
CA VAL A 95 40.07 12.47 -12.24
C VAL A 95 38.58 12.72 -11.95
N MET A 96 37.74 11.68 -12.01
CA MET A 96 36.29 11.82 -11.83
C MET A 96 35.92 12.28 -10.42
N SER A 97 34.91 13.14 -10.31
CA SER A 97 34.33 13.50 -9.01
C SER A 97 33.60 12.31 -8.39
N SER A 98 33.38 12.35 -7.07
CA SER A 98 32.61 11.34 -6.34
C SER A 98 31.20 11.13 -6.92
N TYR A 99 30.58 12.22 -7.41
CA TYR A 99 29.33 12.19 -8.15
C TYR A 99 29.43 11.40 -9.47
N GLN A 100 30.47 11.65 -10.28
CA GLN A 100 30.67 10.94 -11.54
C GLN A 100 30.93 9.45 -11.30
N VAL A 101 31.70 9.09 -10.27
CA VAL A 101 31.90 7.70 -9.86
C VAL A 101 30.56 7.04 -9.53
N PHE A 102 29.74 7.68 -8.69
CA PHE A 102 28.42 7.19 -8.31
C PHE A 102 27.53 6.95 -9.55
N ARG A 103 27.43 7.94 -10.44
CA ARG A 103 26.61 7.86 -11.66
C ARG A 103 27.09 6.75 -12.60
N SER A 104 28.40 6.62 -12.81
CA SER A 104 28.99 5.58 -13.66
C SER A 104 28.70 4.17 -13.14
N VAL A 105 28.78 3.97 -11.82
CA VAL A 105 28.46 2.67 -11.20
C VAL A 105 26.97 2.34 -11.35
N LEU A 106 26.07 3.30 -11.11
CA LEU A 106 24.64 3.08 -11.32
C LEU A 106 24.31 2.76 -12.78
N HIS A 107 24.92 3.49 -13.72
CA HIS A 107 24.76 3.22 -15.15
C HIS A 107 25.25 1.83 -15.54
N PHE A 108 26.38 1.39 -15.01
CA PHE A 108 26.87 0.03 -15.21
C PHE A 108 25.89 -1.01 -14.67
N LEU A 109 25.43 -0.86 -13.42
CA LEU A 109 24.46 -1.78 -12.79
C LEU A 109 23.10 -1.80 -13.51
N ALA A 110 22.69 -0.68 -14.11
CA ALA A 110 21.43 -0.58 -14.83
C ALA A 110 21.43 -1.36 -16.16
N ILE A 111 22.58 -1.40 -16.86
CA ILE A 111 22.69 -1.95 -18.22
C ILE A 111 23.25 -3.37 -18.24
N THR A 112 24.26 -3.65 -17.40
CA THR A 112 24.97 -4.93 -17.45
C THR A 112 24.19 -6.03 -16.75
N ASP A 113 23.97 -7.17 -17.43
CA ASP A 113 23.36 -8.36 -16.83
C ASP A 113 24.42 -9.41 -16.47
N MET A 114 24.77 -9.46 -15.17
CA MET A 114 25.74 -10.41 -14.62
C MET A 114 25.18 -11.82 -14.39
N THR A 115 23.89 -12.05 -14.66
CA THR A 115 23.27 -13.38 -14.60
C THR A 115 23.48 -14.18 -15.88
N VAL A 116 23.74 -13.49 -17.00
CA VAL A 116 24.05 -14.10 -18.30
C VAL A 116 25.53 -13.90 -18.65
N ASN A 117 26.04 -12.67 -18.50
CA ASN A 117 27.39 -12.30 -18.85
C ASN A 117 28.18 -11.96 -17.58
N GLY A 118 28.86 -12.98 -17.03
CA GLY A 118 29.66 -12.83 -15.83
C GLY A 118 30.86 -11.92 -16.05
N ILE A 119 31.28 -11.20 -15.02
CA ILE A 119 32.46 -10.31 -15.07
C ILE A 119 33.64 -10.93 -14.31
N THR A 120 34.86 -10.52 -14.67
CA THR A 120 36.09 -11.01 -14.04
C THR A 120 37.13 -9.92 -13.84
N LEU A 121 37.74 -9.92 -12.65
CA LEU A 121 38.91 -9.12 -12.29
C LEU A 121 40.25 -9.79 -12.62
N ALA A 122 40.25 -11.09 -12.95
CA ALA A 122 41.47 -11.81 -13.29
C ALA A 122 42.07 -11.26 -14.60
N THR A 123 43.34 -10.90 -14.55
CA THR A 123 44.11 -10.35 -15.69
C THR A 123 44.58 -11.42 -16.68
N ASP A 124 44.69 -12.68 -16.26
CA ASP A 124 45.23 -13.77 -17.08
C ASP A 124 44.15 -14.80 -17.47
N PRO A 125 43.74 -14.88 -18.76
CA PRO A 125 42.78 -15.88 -19.24
C PRO A 125 43.30 -17.32 -19.26
N ASN A 126 44.60 -17.54 -19.08
CA ASN A 126 45.28 -18.85 -19.19
C ASN A 126 45.60 -19.50 -17.83
N SER A 127 44.88 -19.09 -16.78
CA SER A 127 45.00 -19.68 -15.44
C SER A 127 44.42 -21.11 -15.42
N LEU A 128 44.98 -21.99 -14.58
CA LEU A 128 44.43 -23.30 -14.18
C LEU A 128 43.02 -23.22 -13.51
N GLY A 129 42.40 -22.04 -13.53
CA GLY A 129 41.12 -21.75 -12.90
C GLY A 129 39.91 -22.07 -13.79
N PRO A 130 38.73 -22.24 -13.17
CA PRO A 130 37.50 -22.55 -13.88
C PRO A 130 37.05 -21.42 -14.80
N THR A 131 36.42 -21.81 -15.91
CA THR A 131 35.90 -20.87 -16.92
C THR A 131 34.64 -20.14 -16.43
N LEU A 132 34.30 -19.00 -17.03
CA LEU A 132 33.05 -18.28 -16.74
C LEU A 132 31.81 -19.18 -16.92
N SER A 133 31.81 -20.06 -17.93
CA SER A 133 30.74 -21.02 -18.17
C SER A 133 30.60 -22.06 -17.05
N GLU A 134 31.72 -22.51 -16.48
CA GLU A 134 31.70 -23.42 -15.33
C GLU A 134 31.15 -22.73 -14.08
N PHE A 135 31.49 -21.45 -13.85
CA PHE A 135 30.89 -20.68 -12.76
C PHE A 135 29.37 -20.49 -12.95
N HIS A 136 28.89 -20.19 -14.16
CA HIS A 136 27.46 -20.06 -14.46
C HIS A 136 26.68 -21.38 -14.32
N SER A 137 27.37 -22.52 -14.40
CA SER A 137 26.74 -23.82 -14.13
C SER A 137 26.44 -24.05 -12.64
N ALA A 138 27.20 -23.38 -11.76
CA ALA A 138 27.12 -23.54 -10.31
C ALA A 138 26.44 -22.35 -9.61
N PHE A 139 26.55 -21.13 -10.13
CA PHE A 139 26.08 -19.90 -9.50
C PHE A 139 25.15 -19.10 -10.42
N GLN A 140 24.17 -18.43 -9.83
CA GLN A 140 23.19 -17.60 -10.54
C GLN A 140 23.73 -16.23 -11.00
N VAL A 141 24.73 -15.70 -10.29
CA VAL A 141 25.40 -14.44 -10.62
C VAL A 141 26.90 -14.62 -10.48
N VAL A 142 27.65 -14.19 -11.49
CA VAL A 142 29.09 -14.45 -11.56
C VAL A 142 29.88 -13.15 -11.59
N PHE A 143 30.67 -12.94 -10.54
CA PHE A 143 31.75 -11.95 -10.50
C PHE A 143 32.99 -12.59 -9.92
N ILE A 144 33.97 -12.87 -10.78
CA ILE A 144 35.20 -13.53 -10.39
C ILE A 144 36.18 -12.51 -9.81
N ASP A 145 36.78 -12.88 -8.67
CA ASP A 145 37.77 -12.10 -7.96
C ASP A 145 39.13 -12.02 -8.71
N PRO A 146 40.10 -11.21 -8.22
CA PRO A 146 41.41 -11.11 -8.83
C PRO A 146 42.20 -12.43 -8.88
N SER A 147 41.94 -13.37 -7.96
CA SER A 147 42.62 -14.68 -7.95
C SER A 147 42.17 -15.59 -9.09
N GLY A 148 40.95 -15.38 -9.62
CA GLY A 148 40.36 -16.22 -10.66
C GLY A 148 39.62 -17.46 -10.16
N PHE A 149 39.62 -17.72 -8.85
CA PHE A 149 39.05 -18.94 -8.26
C PHE A 149 37.82 -18.70 -7.40
N ALA A 150 37.59 -17.48 -6.90
CA ALA A 150 36.46 -17.19 -6.02
C ALA A 150 35.41 -16.33 -6.74
N ASN A 151 34.14 -16.72 -6.59
CA ASN A 151 33.01 -15.90 -7.01
C ASN A 151 32.61 -14.97 -5.86
N VAL A 152 32.75 -13.67 -6.09
CA VAL A 152 32.39 -12.60 -5.16
C VAL A 152 30.87 -12.57 -4.92
N PHE A 153 30.06 -12.99 -5.92
CA PHE A 153 28.60 -13.02 -5.84
C PHE A 153 28.00 -14.41 -5.60
N ALA A 154 28.75 -15.35 -5.03
CA ALA A 154 28.29 -16.73 -4.85
C ALA A 154 26.93 -16.85 -4.15
N ASP A 155 26.67 -16.06 -3.10
CA ASP A 155 25.43 -16.13 -2.32
C ASP A 155 24.25 -15.33 -2.94
N MET A 156 24.50 -14.56 -4.00
CA MET A 156 23.51 -13.65 -4.58
C MET A 156 22.61 -14.38 -5.58
N THR A 157 21.30 -14.30 -5.35
CA THR A 157 20.30 -14.85 -6.28
C THR A 157 20.05 -13.93 -7.48
N THR A 158 19.57 -14.49 -8.60
CA THR A 158 19.14 -13.73 -9.78
C THR A 158 18.13 -12.64 -9.40
N ASN A 159 17.22 -12.93 -8.48
CA ASN A 159 16.19 -11.99 -8.03
C ASN A 159 16.77 -10.79 -7.28
N GLN A 160 17.72 -11.03 -6.38
CA GLN A 160 18.42 -9.96 -5.65
C GLN A 160 19.23 -9.09 -6.61
N TYR A 161 19.91 -9.68 -7.60
CA TYR A 161 20.63 -8.89 -8.60
C TYR A 161 19.70 -8.02 -9.45
N LYS A 162 18.58 -8.59 -9.93
CA LYS A 162 17.55 -7.85 -10.66
C LYS A 162 16.94 -6.73 -9.82
N GLN A 163 16.88 -6.89 -8.49
CA GLN A 163 16.49 -5.79 -7.58
C GLN A 163 17.49 -4.63 -7.63
N VAL A 164 18.79 -4.93 -7.55
CA VAL A 164 19.85 -3.92 -7.62
C VAL A 164 19.81 -3.20 -8.97
N GLN A 165 19.62 -3.94 -10.07
CA GLN A 165 19.48 -3.38 -11.41
C GLN A 165 18.25 -2.47 -11.54
N HIS A 166 17.09 -2.92 -11.06
CA HIS A 166 15.85 -2.14 -11.06
C HIS A 166 16.02 -0.84 -10.25
N GLU A 167 16.58 -0.93 -9.05
CA GLU A 167 16.83 0.24 -8.20
C GLU A 167 17.88 1.19 -8.80
N ALA A 168 18.87 0.68 -9.52
CA ALA A 168 19.84 1.52 -10.24
C ALA A 168 19.17 2.29 -11.39
N GLN A 169 18.31 1.62 -12.18
CA GLN A 169 17.53 2.26 -13.25
C GLN A 169 16.61 3.36 -12.71
N LEU A 170 15.87 3.08 -11.64
CA LEU A 170 15.04 4.10 -10.97
C LEU A 170 15.88 5.27 -10.47
N SER A 171 17.02 4.97 -9.84
CA SER A 171 17.89 6.02 -9.28
C SER A 171 18.43 6.94 -10.36
N MET A 172 18.71 6.43 -11.56
CA MET A 172 19.08 7.25 -12.71
C MET A 172 17.94 8.15 -13.17
N GLN A 173 16.72 7.62 -13.30
CA GLN A 173 15.55 8.41 -13.70
C GLN A 173 15.24 9.55 -12.72
N VAL A 174 15.37 9.27 -11.42
CA VAL A 174 15.20 10.29 -10.37
C VAL A 174 16.26 11.37 -10.48
N TRP A 175 17.49 11.00 -10.81
CA TRP A 175 18.61 11.93 -10.89
C TRP A 175 18.60 12.79 -12.17
N ASP A 176 18.04 12.27 -13.26
CA ASP A 176 17.93 13.00 -14.53
C ASP A 176 16.74 13.97 -14.56
N ASN A 177 15.86 13.94 -13.55
CA ASN A 177 14.73 14.84 -13.44
C ASN A 177 15.12 16.18 -12.79
N PRO A 178 15.08 17.31 -13.51
CA PRO A 178 15.50 18.61 -12.98
C PRO A 178 14.52 19.22 -11.98
N ASN A 179 13.28 18.72 -11.90
CA ASN A 179 12.21 19.31 -11.10
C ASN A 179 12.13 18.73 -9.67
N PHE A 180 13.08 17.89 -9.28
CA PHE A 180 12.99 17.10 -8.05
C PHE A 180 14.31 17.08 -7.29
N ASP A 181 14.25 17.11 -5.96
CA ASP A 181 15.45 16.94 -5.12
C ASP A 181 15.86 15.46 -5.09
N GLY A 182 16.60 15.06 -6.12
CA GLY A 182 17.17 13.71 -6.23
C GLY A 182 18.11 13.36 -5.07
N PHE A 183 18.74 14.35 -4.42
CA PHE A 183 19.65 14.07 -3.31
C PHE A 183 18.89 13.56 -2.09
N HIS A 184 17.86 14.30 -1.66
CA HIS A 184 17.04 13.89 -0.52
C HIS A 184 16.37 12.53 -0.78
N ALA A 185 15.84 12.33 -1.98
CA ALA A 185 15.15 11.09 -2.34
C ALA A 185 16.07 9.86 -2.42
N LEU A 186 17.30 10.00 -2.92
CA LEU A 186 18.21 8.86 -3.04
C LEU A 186 18.94 8.53 -1.73
N PHE A 187 19.31 9.55 -0.94
CA PHE A 187 20.25 9.39 0.18
C PHE A 187 19.65 9.62 1.57
N MET A 188 18.52 10.33 1.68
CA MET A 188 17.87 10.64 2.97
C MET A 188 16.59 9.84 3.20
N THR A 189 16.04 9.21 2.15
CA THR A 189 14.78 8.46 2.23
C THR A 189 15.01 6.95 2.33
N THR A 190 14.54 6.32 3.41
CA THR A 190 14.57 4.86 3.56
C THR A 190 13.45 4.18 2.76
N LYS A 191 13.78 3.10 2.03
CA LYS A 191 12.83 2.26 1.30
C LYS A 191 12.60 0.94 2.04
N THR A 192 11.51 0.85 2.80
CA THR A 192 11.09 -0.39 3.46
C THR A 192 10.34 -1.31 2.49
N LEU A 193 10.36 -2.62 2.72
CA LEU A 193 9.70 -3.65 1.88
C LEU A 193 8.24 -3.28 1.54
N VAL A 194 7.46 -2.90 2.56
CA VAL A 194 6.05 -2.51 2.43
C VAL A 194 5.89 -1.26 1.55
N ARG A 195 6.86 -0.33 1.54
CA ARG A 195 6.79 0.89 0.73
C ARG A 195 7.31 0.68 -0.69
N SER A 196 8.19 -0.29 -0.92
CA SER A 196 8.84 -0.50 -2.23
C SER A 196 8.03 -1.36 -3.20
N PHE A 197 7.21 -2.27 -2.68
CA PHE A 197 6.50 -3.29 -3.47
C PHE A 197 4.99 -3.12 -3.39
N ASP A 198 4.29 -3.57 -4.42
CA ASP A 198 2.82 -3.47 -4.54
C ASP A 198 2.10 -4.52 -3.73
N HIS A 199 2.66 -5.73 -3.63
CA HIS A 199 2.13 -6.80 -2.79
C HIS A 199 3.25 -7.42 -1.98
N VAL A 200 2.97 -7.71 -0.71
CA VAL A 200 3.91 -8.38 0.19
C VAL A 200 3.22 -9.58 0.81
N PHE A 201 3.92 -10.70 0.86
CA PHE A 201 3.47 -11.87 1.61
C PHE A 201 4.59 -12.47 2.43
N HIS A 202 4.20 -13.23 3.45
CA HIS A 202 5.09 -13.73 4.46
C HIS A 202 4.84 -15.21 4.76
N ILE A 203 5.90 -15.98 4.90
CA ILE A 203 5.84 -17.39 5.33
C ILE A 203 6.24 -17.43 6.80
N SER A 204 5.31 -17.77 7.71
CA SER A 204 5.52 -17.65 9.17
C SER A 204 6.13 -18.87 9.85
N CYS A 205 6.20 -20.02 9.17
CA CYS A 205 6.58 -21.29 9.79
C CYS A 205 7.78 -21.91 9.08
N MET A 206 9.00 -21.51 9.45
CA MET A 206 10.23 -21.99 8.80
C MET A 206 10.45 -23.51 8.94
N SER A 207 9.91 -24.15 9.98
CA SER A 207 9.95 -25.62 10.12
C SER A 207 9.18 -26.36 9.00
N ARG A 208 8.24 -25.68 8.31
CA ARG A 208 7.56 -26.24 7.13
C ARG A 208 8.45 -26.20 5.89
N LEU A 209 9.37 -25.23 5.78
CA LEU A 209 10.35 -25.19 4.69
C LEU A 209 11.27 -26.42 4.72
N GLN A 210 11.61 -26.93 5.90
CA GLN A 210 12.36 -28.18 6.02
C GLN A 210 11.61 -29.37 5.37
N ARG A 211 10.29 -29.44 5.52
CA ARG A 211 9.46 -30.48 4.86
C ARG A 211 9.38 -30.24 3.36
N ALA A 212 9.30 -28.97 2.94
CA ALA A 212 9.34 -28.59 1.54
C ALA A 212 10.61 -29.11 0.86
N CYS A 213 11.78 -28.96 1.50
CA CYS A 213 13.05 -29.48 0.97
C CYS A 213 13.03 -31.00 0.77
N ASN A 214 12.41 -31.76 1.69
CA ASN A 214 12.28 -33.20 1.55
C ASN A 214 11.42 -33.58 0.33
N LYS A 215 10.29 -32.88 0.13
CA LYS A 215 9.40 -33.08 -1.03
C LYS A 215 10.08 -32.72 -2.35
N MET A 216 10.85 -31.64 -2.35
CA MET A 216 11.63 -31.18 -3.51
C MET A 216 12.93 -31.96 -3.73
N LYS A 217 13.31 -32.86 -2.83
CA LYS A 217 14.54 -33.69 -2.88
C LYS A 217 15.84 -32.89 -2.87
N LEU A 218 15.92 -31.81 -2.09
CA LEU A 218 17.03 -30.84 -2.08
C LEU A 218 18.21 -31.22 -1.16
N PHE A 219 18.49 -32.51 -1.00
CA PHE A 219 19.44 -32.95 0.01
C PHE A 219 20.89 -32.54 -0.32
N SER A 220 21.29 -32.57 -1.60
CA SER A 220 22.62 -32.08 -2.02
C SER A 220 22.76 -30.58 -1.79
N ASP A 221 21.72 -29.80 -2.09
CA ASP A 221 21.75 -28.34 -1.97
C ASP A 221 21.81 -27.90 -0.50
N ILE A 222 21.16 -28.65 0.39
CA ILE A 222 21.27 -28.44 1.84
C ILE A 222 22.71 -28.68 2.31
N MET A 223 23.37 -29.71 1.79
CA MET A 223 24.77 -30.01 2.14
C MET A 223 25.69 -28.88 1.67
N ASP A 224 25.48 -28.35 0.46
CA ASP A 224 26.26 -27.24 -0.08
C ASP A 224 26.06 -25.93 0.71
N HIS A 225 24.88 -25.71 1.27
CA HIS A 225 24.56 -24.53 2.07
C HIS A 225 24.75 -24.74 3.59
N ASN A 226 25.66 -25.61 4.02
CA ASN A 226 25.97 -25.84 5.44
C ASN A 226 24.76 -26.25 6.32
N GLY A 227 23.74 -26.90 5.75
CA GLY A 227 22.51 -27.23 6.48
C GLY A 227 21.44 -26.13 6.49
N ASN A 228 21.69 -25.00 5.83
CA ASN A 228 20.71 -23.92 5.69
C ASN A 228 19.63 -24.26 4.67
N TYR A 229 18.57 -24.92 5.14
CA TYR A 229 17.44 -25.30 4.30
C TYR A 229 16.66 -24.11 3.73
N VAL A 230 16.75 -22.90 4.32
CA VAL A 230 16.09 -21.70 3.78
C VAL A 230 16.81 -21.24 2.51
N ALA A 231 18.14 -21.17 2.54
CA ALA A 231 18.95 -20.83 1.38
C ALA A 231 18.80 -21.87 0.26
N ALA A 232 18.76 -23.16 0.61
CA ALA A 232 18.55 -24.24 -0.35
C ALA A 232 17.14 -24.23 -0.99
N ALA A 233 16.07 -23.97 -0.20
CA ALA A 233 14.70 -23.95 -0.72
C ALA A 233 14.36 -22.71 -1.56
N LEU A 234 15.01 -21.59 -1.28
CA LEU A 234 14.62 -20.29 -1.80
C LEU A 234 14.64 -20.20 -3.34
N PRO A 235 15.71 -20.62 -4.06
CA PRO A 235 15.72 -20.61 -5.52
C PRO A 235 14.58 -21.41 -6.14
N TYR A 236 14.23 -22.56 -5.56
CA TYR A 236 13.12 -23.39 -6.03
C TYR A 236 11.77 -22.72 -5.81
N ILE A 237 11.55 -22.11 -4.63
CA ILE A 237 10.32 -21.34 -4.37
C ILE A 237 10.20 -20.16 -5.34
N LEU A 238 11.28 -19.42 -5.56
CA LEU A 238 11.27 -18.28 -6.47
C LEU A 238 10.98 -18.70 -7.92
N SER A 239 11.58 -19.79 -8.39
CA SER A 239 11.32 -20.30 -9.75
C SER A 239 9.88 -20.78 -9.94
N ILE A 240 9.29 -21.47 -8.95
CA ILE A 240 7.88 -21.88 -8.97
C ILE A 240 6.98 -20.65 -9.04
N LEU A 241 7.22 -19.66 -8.18
CA LEU A 241 6.40 -18.46 -8.12
C LEU A 241 6.57 -17.58 -9.37
N GLN A 242 7.79 -17.43 -9.90
CA GLN A 242 8.03 -16.72 -11.16
C GLN A 242 7.32 -17.40 -12.33
N ARG A 243 7.41 -18.73 -12.44
CA ARG A 243 6.72 -19.49 -13.49
C ARG A 243 5.20 -19.38 -13.39
N GLY A 244 4.66 -19.38 -12.18
CA GLY A 244 3.21 -19.37 -11.97
C GLY A 244 2.57 -17.98 -12.00
N LEU A 245 3.28 -16.94 -11.58
CA LEU A 245 2.79 -15.56 -11.67
C LEU A 245 3.04 -14.96 -13.06
N GLY A 246 4.06 -15.42 -13.79
CA GLY A 246 4.30 -15.04 -15.19
C GLY A 246 4.35 -13.53 -15.40
N GLU A 247 3.62 -13.04 -16.41
CA GLU A 247 3.56 -11.63 -16.81
C GLU A 247 2.86 -10.71 -15.79
N ARG A 248 2.22 -11.28 -14.76
CA ARG A 248 1.50 -10.52 -13.71
C ARG A 248 2.44 -9.76 -12.79
N ILE A 249 3.69 -10.20 -12.71
CA ILE A 249 4.74 -9.58 -11.90
C ILE A 249 5.87 -9.07 -12.79
N SER A 250 6.38 -7.90 -12.44
CA SER A 250 7.62 -7.36 -13.01
C SER A 250 8.83 -7.79 -12.19
N LEU A 251 8.67 -7.90 -10.87
CA LEU A 251 9.75 -8.23 -9.94
C LEU A 251 9.23 -9.04 -8.75
N LEU A 252 9.95 -10.09 -8.35
CA LEU A 252 9.69 -10.89 -7.15
C LEU A 252 10.95 -10.93 -6.29
N ILE A 253 10.92 -10.30 -5.11
CA ILE A 253 12.10 -10.14 -4.27
C ILE A 253 11.93 -10.86 -2.94
N PRO A 254 12.83 -11.79 -2.59
CA PRO A 254 12.88 -12.33 -1.25
C PRO A 254 13.59 -11.36 -0.30
N VAL A 255 13.02 -11.17 0.88
CA VAL A 255 13.69 -10.52 2.01
C VAL A 255 13.90 -11.57 3.09
N LEU A 256 15.16 -11.94 3.23
CA LEU A 256 15.61 -12.89 4.25
C LEU A 256 15.76 -12.17 5.59
N PRO A 257 15.32 -12.80 6.70
CA PRO A 257 15.54 -12.24 8.01
C PRO A 257 17.05 -12.10 8.29
N GLN A 258 17.43 -11.00 8.96
CA GLN A 258 18.80 -10.85 9.44
C GLN A 258 19.09 -11.93 10.48
N THR A 259 20.30 -12.47 10.44
CA THR A 259 20.79 -13.38 11.48
C THR A 259 20.75 -12.63 12.82
N GLN A 260 20.00 -13.15 13.79
CA GLN A 260 19.92 -12.52 15.11
C GLN A 260 21.27 -12.66 15.81
N GLU A 261 21.68 -11.61 16.50
CA GLU A 261 22.81 -11.68 17.43
C GLU A 261 22.41 -12.57 18.61
N TRP A 262 23.31 -13.49 18.99
CA TRP A 262 23.09 -14.37 20.14
C TRP A 262 24.23 -14.21 21.16
N SER A 263 23.94 -14.56 22.40
CA SER A 263 24.95 -14.54 23.46
C SER A 263 25.97 -15.66 23.23
N ILE A 264 27.24 -15.39 23.53
CA ILE A 264 28.29 -16.41 23.53
C ILE A 264 28.04 -17.56 24.53
N TYR A 265 27.12 -17.36 25.48
CA TYR A 265 26.73 -18.36 26.49
C TYR A 265 25.52 -19.21 26.07
N THR A 266 24.92 -18.93 24.91
CA THR A 266 23.76 -19.65 24.38
C THR A 266 24.15 -20.41 23.12
N ASP A 267 23.50 -21.55 22.89
CA ASP A 267 23.63 -22.27 21.63
C ASP A 267 23.27 -21.37 20.44
N PRO A 268 23.93 -21.56 19.27
CA PRO A 268 23.65 -20.75 18.11
C PRO A 268 22.18 -20.90 17.67
N PRO A 269 21.55 -19.81 17.20
CA PRO A 269 20.17 -19.83 16.76
C PRO A 269 20.02 -20.83 15.61
N GLN A 270 18.99 -21.67 15.68
CA GLN A 270 18.74 -22.64 14.63
C GLN A 270 17.98 -21.95 13.49
N HIS A 271 18.12 -22.47 12.26
CA HIS A 271 17.39 -21.94 11.10
C HIS A 271 15.86 -21.96 11.25
N LYS A 272 15.32 -22.74 12.19
CA LYS A 272 13.88 -22.78 12.52
C LYS A 272 13.40 -21.55 13.30
N ASP A 273 14.34 -20.88 13.97
CA ASP A 273 14.12 -19.70 14.79
C ASP A 273 14.34 -18.41 13.98
N MET A 274 14.79 -18.53 12.72
CA MET A 274 14.79 -17.44 11.74
C MET A 274 13.34 -16.98 11.55
N GLY A 275 13.01 -15.75 11.94
CA GLY A 275 11.62 -15.27 12.06
C GLY A 275 10.73 -15.44 10.80
N LEU A 276 10.54 -14.36 10.05
CA LEU A 276 9.56 -14.31 8.96
C LEU A 276 10.26 -14.21 7.61
N LEU A 277 10.04 -15.18 6.71
CA LEU A 277 10.52 -15.06 5.33
C LEU A 277 9.51 -14.24 4.52
N SER A 278 9.95 -13.10 4.00
CA SER A 278 9.07 -12.12 3.36
C SER A 278 9.37 -12.03 1.86
N PHE A 279 8.34 -11.76 1.07
CA PHE A 279 8.46 -11.63 -0.38
C PHE A 279 7.74 -10.37 -0.83
N GLY A 280 8.44 -9.51 -1.56
CA GLY A 280 7.88 -8.34 -2.23
C GLY A 280 7.61 -8.62 -3.69
N MET A 281 6.44 -8.22 -4.19
CA MET A 281 6.00 -8.37 -5.57
C MET A 281 5.71 -7.00 -6.15
N LEU A 282 6.35 -6.68 -7.28
CA LEU A 282 5.99 -5.54 -8.12
C LEU A 282 5.05 -6.05 -9.22
N LEU A 283 3.84 -5.51 -9.29
CA LEU A 283 2.81 -6.00 -10.19
C LEU A 283 2.88 -5.31 -11.55
N ASN A 284 2.45 -6.02 -12.58
CA ASN A 284 2.11 -5.42 -13.86
C ASN A 284 0.61 -5.12 -13.89
N THR A 285 0.23 -3.84 -13.98
CA THR A 285 -1.16 -3.37 -13.98
C THR A 285 -2.02 -3.99 -15.09
N GLU A 286 -1.43 -4.28 -16.24
CA GLU A 286 -2.18 -4.79 -17.41
C GLU A 286 -2.59 -6.26 -17.25
N HIS A 287 -1.74 -7.07 -16.62
CA HIS A 287 -1.94 -8.53 -16.54
C HIS A 287 -2.34 -9.02 -15.14
N SER A 288 -2.05 -8.27 -14.08
CA SER A 288 -2.25 -8.71 -12.68
C SER A 288 -3.69 -9.13 -12.37
N THR A 289 -4.69 -8.45 -12.94
CA THR A 289 -6.12 -8.70 -12.69
C THR A 289 -6.77 -9.73 -13.61
N ASN A 290 -6.00 -10.33 -14.53
CA ASN A 290 -6.53 -11.30 -15.49
C ASN A 290 -7.02 -12.57 -14.80
N ILE A 291 -8.26 -12.95 -15.03
CA ILE A 291 -8.85 -14.18 -14.45
C ILE A 291 -8.31 -15.45 -15.11
N LEU A 292 -8.01 -15.36 -16.40
CA LEU A 292 -7.68 -16.50 -17.26
C LEU A 292 -6.19 -16.54 -17.52
N GLU A 293 -5.59 -17.72 -17.31
CA GLU A 293 -4.23 -18.05 -17.72
C GLU A 293 -4.31 -18.97 -18.93
N LYS A 294 -3.87 -18.50 -20.10
CA LYS A 294 -3.85 -19.32 -21.33
C LYS A 294 -2.57 -20.16 -21.36
N GLY A 295 -2.74 -21.48 -21.36
CA GLY A 295 -1.67 -22.44 -21.52
C GLY A 295 -1.44 -22.86 -22.99
N PRO A 296 -0.56 -23.86 -23.21
CA PRO A 296 -0.27 -24.37 -24.53
C PRO A 296 -1.44 -25.18 -25.13
N ALA A 297 -1.37 -25.46 -26.43
CA ALA A 297 -2.33 -26.31 -27.14
C ALA A 297 -2.41 -27.72 -26.53
N ALA A 298 -3.61 -28.31 -26.48
CA ALA A 298 -3.87 -29.57 -25.77
C ALA A 298 -3.00 -30.76 -26.23
N ASP A 299 -2.60 -30.75 -27.50
CA ASP A 299 -1.82 -31.82 -28.15
C ASP A 299 -0.30 -31.69 -27.93
N SER A 300 0.15 -30.61 -27.30
CA SER A 300 1.58 -30.36 -27.14
C SER A 300 2.18 -31.10 -25.94
N VAL A 301 3.48 -31.39 -26.00
CA VAL A 301 4.21 -31.99 -24.85
C VAL A 301 4.19 -31.03 -23.64
N GLN A 302 4.23 -29.72 -23.90
CA GLN A 302 4.14 -28.69 -22.86
C GLN A 302 2.80 -28.71 -22.11
N ALA A 303 1.71 -29.23 -22.70
CA ALA A 303 0.42 -29.37 -22.02
C ALA A 303 0.51 -30.33 -20.83
N THR A 304 1.28 -31.41 -20.94
CA THR A 304 1.47 -32.36 -19.84
C THR A 304 2.22 -31.73 -18.66
N GLU A 305 3.23 -30.91 -18.95
CA GLU A 305 3.95 -30.14 -17.93
C GLU A 305 3.05 -29.09 -17.29
N PHE A 306 2.21 -28.42 -18.07
CA PHE A 306 1.25 -27.43 -17.58
C PHE A 306 0.24 -28.07 -16.61
N ARG A 307 -0.34 -29.22 -16.98
CA ARG A 307 -1.23 -30.00 -16.09
C ARG A 307 -0.52 -30.43 -14.81
N ARG A 308 0.71 -30.91 -14.90
CA ARG A 308 1.50 -31.29 -13.72
C ARG A 308 1.81 -30.08 -12.83
N PHE A 309 2.08 -28.92 -13.43
CA PHE A 309 2.42 -27.70 -12.69
C PHE A 309 1.22 -27.09 -11.96
N TRP A 310 0.05 -27.04 -12.60
CA TRP A 310 -1.16 -26.45 -12.00
C TRP A 310 -2.03 -27.46 -11.25
N GLY A 311 -1.84 -28.76 -11.48
CA GLY A 311 -2.57 -29.83 -10.82
C GLY A 311 -4.06 -29.79 -11.16
N ASN A 312 -4.90 -29.79 -10.12
CA ASN A 312 -6.36 -29.79 -10.24
C ASN A 312 -6.96 -28.49 -10.81
N LYS A 313 -6.16 -27.43 -10.97
CA LYS A 313 -6.62 -26.15 -11.53
C LYS A 313 -6.48 -26.07 -13.05
N ALA A 314 -5.76 -26.99 -13.69
CA ALA A 314 -5.66 -27.05 -15.15
C ALA A 314 -6.93 -27.67 -15.74
N GLU A 315 -7.55 -26.96 -16.69
CA GLU A 315 -8.70 -27.43 -17.44
C GLU A 315 -8.54 -27.17 -18.95
N LEU A 316 -9.17 -28.01 -19.77
CA LEU A 316 -9.22 -27.81 -21.22
C LEU A 316 -10.31 -26.80 -21.58
N ARG A 317 -9.93 -25.74 -22.30
CA ARG A 317 -10.87 -24.70 -22.72
C ARG A 317 -10.76 -24.41 -24.21
N ARG A 318 -11.92 -24.31 -24.86
CA ARG A 318 -12.03 -23.80 -26.23
C ARG A 318 -12.12 -22.27 -26.19
N PHE A 319 -11.22 -21.61 -26.91
CA PHE A 319 -11.17 -20.15 -27.01
C PHE A 319 -12.01 -19.65 -28.20
N GLN A 320 -12.26 -18.33 -28.25
CA GLN A 320 -13.06 -17.71 -29.33
C GLN A 320 -12.41 -17.88 -30.72
N ASP A 321 -11.09 -18.07 -30.76
CA ASP A 321 -10.31 -18.40 -31.95
C ASP A 321 -10.50 -19.87 -32.42
N GLY A 322 -11.30 -20.66 -31.71
CA GLY A 322 -11.54 -22.09 -31.99
C GLY A 322 -10.44 -23.01 -31.46
N SER A 323 -9.34 -22.47 -30.93
CA SER A 323 -8.24 -23.27 -30.38
C SER A 323 -8.63 -23.96 -29.08
N LEU A 324 -8.17 -25.20 -28.91
CA LEU A 324 -8.32 -25.98 -27.68
C LEU A 324 -6.98 -25.98 -26.94
N CYS A 325 -6.91 -25.21 -25.86
CA CYS A 325 -5.70 -25.09 -25.05
C CYS A 325 -6.00 -25.47 -23.60
N GLU A 326 -4.94 -25.88 -22.88
CA GLU A 326 -4.99 -25.91 -21.42
C GLU A 326 -5.15 -24.48 -20.89
N ALA A 327 -5.90 -24.31 -19.81
CA ALA A 327 -6.11 -23.03 -19.18
C ALA A 327 -6.31 -23.17 -17.66
N VAL A 328 -6.10 -22.07 -16.94
CA VAL A 328 -6.46 -21.96 -15.52
C VAL A 328 -7.37 -20.76 -15.33
N ILE A 329 -8.43 -20.94 -14.55
CA ILE A 329 -9.41 -19.90 -14.25
C ILE A 329 -9.45 -19.63 -12.75
N TRP A 330 -9.38 -18.35 -12.41
CA TRP A 330 -9.49 -17.86 -11.04
C TRP A 330 -10.83 -17.18 -10.80
N ASP A 331 -11.46 -17.43 -9.65
CA ASP A 331 -12.71 -16.73 -9.30
C ASP A 331 -12.43 -15.22 -9.14
N GLY A 332 -13.23 -14.39 -9.79
CA GLY A 332 -13.00 -12.95 -9.88
C GLY A 332 -14.25 -12.16 -10.29
N ASP A 333 -15.37 -12.37 -9.59
CA ASP A 333 -16.64 -11.71 -9.94
C ASP A 333 -16.60 -10.20 -9.69
N SER A 334 -15.76 -9.78 -8.75
CA SER A 334 -15.54 -8.38 -8.39
C SER A 334 -14.10 -7.93 -8.62
N LEU A 335 -13.90 -6.62 -8.73
CA LEU A 335 -12.57 -6.01 -8.80
C LEU A 335 -11.72 -6.31 -7.57
N PHE A 336 -12.35 -6.45 -6.39
CA PHE A 336 -11.68 -6.88 -5.17
C PHE A 336 -11.08 -8.29 -5.31
N GLU A 337 -11.85 -9.26 -5.80
CA GLU A 337 -11.36 -10.62 -5.98
C GLU A 337 -10.29 -10.71 -7.06
N LYS A 338 -10.44 -9.92 -8.14
CA LYS A 338 -9.44 -9.84 -9.20
C LYS A 338 -8.09 -9.33 -8.72
N ARG A 339 -8.05 -8.39 -7.78
CA ARG A 339 -6.79 -7.91 -7.16
C ARG A 339 -6.09 -9.01 -6.35
N LEU A 340 -6.85 -9.90 -5.71
CA LEU A 340 -6.32 -10.99 -4.88
C LEU A 340 -6.05 -12.29 -5.64
N ILE A 341 -6.11 -12.29 -6.98
CA ILE A 341 -5.75 -13.46 -7.79
C ILE A 341 -4.29 -13.87 -7.52
N THR A 342 -3.39 -12.91 -7.37
CA THR A 342 -1.98 -13.12 -7.05
C THR A 342 -1.80 -13.85 -5.71
N GLU A 343 -2.62 -13.51 -4.70
CA GLU A 343 -2.66 -14.24 -3.42
C GLU A 343 -3.10 -15.70 -3.61
N LYS A 344 -4.17 -15.92 -4.39
CA LYS A 344 -4.70 -17.27 -4.67
C LYS A 344 -3.66 -18.13 -5.40
N ILE A 345 -2.94 -17.57 -6.37
CA ILE A 345 -1.85 -18.24 -7.09
C ILE A 345 -0.72 -18.63 -6.14
N VAL A 346 -0.23 -17.69 -5.32
CA VAL A 346 0.86 -17.95 -4.37
C VAL A 346 0.49 -19.06 -3.39
N LYS A 347 -0.70 -18.99 -2.80
CA LYS A 347 -1.20 -20.02 -1.86
C LYS A 347 -1.31 -21.40 -2.52
N HIS A 348 -1.89 -21.47 -3.71
CA HIS A 348 -2.05 -22.72 -4.46
C HIS A 348 -0.71 -23.38 -4.81
N LEU A 349 0.23 -22.60 -5.35
CA LEU A 349 1.52 -23.12 -5.80
C LEU A 349 2.40 -23.58 -4.63
N LEU A 350 2.43 -22.82 -3.54
CA LEU A 350 3.17 -23.19 -2.34
C LEU A 350 2.58 -24.44 -1.67
N GLN A 351 1.25 -24.60 -1.66
CA GLN A 351 0.63 -25.82 -1.17
C GLN A 351 0.97 -27.03 -2.06
N LEU A 352 0.81 -26.89 -3.38
CA LEU A 352 0.99 -27.99 -4.32
C LEU A 352 2.44 -28.48 -4.39
N HIS A 353 3.41 -27.57 -4.58
CA HIS A 353 4.81 -27.92 -4.82
C HIS A 353 5.67 -27.95 -3.56
N ALA A 354 5.38 -27.10 -2.56
CA ALA A 354 6.18 -26.98 -1.35
C ALA A 354 5.54 -27.57 -0.08
N ASP A 355 4.29 -28.06 -0.14
CA ASP A 355 3.54 -28.56 1.03
C ASP A 355 3.41 -27.53 2.16
N ILE A 356 3.34 -26.25 1.78
CA ILE A 356 3.15 -25.13 2.70
C ILE A 356 1.65 -24.78 2.73
N PRO A 357 0.96 -24.97 3.86
CA PRO A 357 -0.46 -24.68 3.97
C PRO A 357 -0.76 -23.19 3.85
N GLU A 358 -1.92 -22.88 3.29
CA GLU A 358 -2.40 -21.51 3.08
C GLU A 358 -2.40 -20.70 4.39
N SER A 359 -2.62 -21.35 5.54
CA SER A 359 -2.59 -20.72 6.86
C SER A 359 -1.20 -20.24 7.31
N SER A 360 -0.14 -20.69 6.65
CA SER A 360 1.24 -20.26 6.91
C SER A 360 1.66 -19.08 6.04
N VAL A 361 0.85 -18.72 5.04
CA VAL A 361 1.09 -17.63 4.11
C VAL A 361 0.21 -16.45 4.51
N ASN A 362 0.83 -15.43 5.13
CA ASN A 362 0.13 -14.19 5.47
C ASN A 362 0.30 -13.21 4.31
N TYR A 363 -0.80 -12.74 3.73
CA TYR A 363 -0.80 -11.86 2.57
C TYR A 363 -1.24 -10.44 2.97
N VAL A 364 -0.48 -9.42 2.57
CA VAL A 364 -0.69 -8.03 3.04
C VAL A 364 -1.46 -7.18 2.01
N GLY A 365 -1.53 -7.59 0.74
CA GLY A 365 -2.09 -6.78 -0.36
C GLY A 365 -3.61 -6.54 -0.38
N GLY A 366 -4.35 -7.10 0.59
CA GLY A 366 -5.82 -7.10 0.65
C GLY A 366 -6.42 -6.65 1.98
N LEU A 367 -5.60 -6.15 2.91
CA LEU A 367 -6.00 -5.93 4.30
C LEU A 367 -6.92 -4.71 4.49
N LEU A 368 -6.67 -3.61 3.78
CA LEU A 368 -7.43 -2.36 3.92
C LEU A 368 -8.72 -2.33 3.09
N ASP A 369 -8.92 -3.27 2.17
CA ASP A 369 -10.13 -3.36 1.36
C ASP A 369 -11.41 -3.53 2.19
N ARG A 370 -11.32 -4.19 3.35
CA ARG A 370 -12.45 -4.36 4.29
C ARG A 370 -13.03 -3.03 4.76
N ILE A 371 -12.21 -1.98 4.82
CA ILE A 371 -12.59 -0.65 5.29
C ILE A 371 -13.42 0.09 4.22
N LEU A 372 -13.24 -0.25 2.95
CA LEU A 372 -13.98 0.30 1.82
C LEU A 372 -15.13 -0.62 1.36
N GLN A 373 -15.48 -1.63 2.16
CA GLN A 373 -16.50 -2.59 1.77
C GLN A 373 -17.87 -1.92 1.65
N VAL A 374 -18.54 -2.13 0.51
CA VAL A 374 -19.85 -1.56 0.21
C VAL A 374 -20.90 -2.67 0.17
N GLY A 375 -21.97 -2.50 0.96
CA GLY A 375 -23.10 -3.43 1.01
C GLY A 375 -22.87 -4.68 1.86
N ARG A 376 -23.87 -5.57 1.93
CA ARG A 376 -23.83 -6.78 2.77
C ARG A 376 -23.08 -7.95 2.14
N LYS A 377 -22.81 -7.92 0.83
CA LYS A 377 -22.04 -8.97 0.17
C LYS A 377 -20.54 -8.76 0.51
N PRO A 378 -19.84 -9.78 1.03
CA PRO A 378 -18.39 -9.77 1.03
C PRO A 378 -17.91 -9.62 -0.41
N CYS A 379 -16.77 -8.94 -0.61
CA CYS A 379 -16.08 -8.81 -1.91
C CYS A 379 -16.43 -7.61 -2.80
N ARG A 380 -17.03 -6.51 -2.33
CA ARG A 380 -17.14 -5.28 -3.15
C ARG A 380 -16.55 -4.06 -2.46
N THR A 381 -15.65 -3.37 -3.17
CA THR A 381 -15.05 -2.10 -2.75
C THR A 381 -15.74 -0.90 -3.37
N GLY A 382 -16.85 -1.04 -4.09
CA GLY A 382 -17.65 0.08 -4.62
C GLY A 382 -17.19 0.65 -5.98
N GLU A 383 -16.05 0.22 -6.52
CA GLU A 383 -15.57 0.69 -7.83
C GLU A 383 -16.54 0.36 -8.97
N GLU A 384 -17.15 -0.83 -8.96
CA GLU A 384 -18.15 -1.20 -9.96
C GLU A 384 -19.40 -0.31 -9.86
N GLU A 385 -19.76 0.11 -8.65
CA GLU A 385 -20.90 0.98 -8.41
C GLU A 385 -20.61 2.41 -8.92
N SER A 386 -19.38 2.92 -8.72
CA SER A 386 -18.93 4.17 -9.36
C SER A 386 -19.06 4.11 -10.89
N LEU A 387 -18.67 3.00 -11.51
CA LEU A 387 -18.81 2.83 -12.97
C LEU A 387 -20.28 2.81 -13.41
N LYS A 388 -21.16 2.12 -12.68
CA LYS A 388 -22.60 2.14 -12.98
C LYS A 388 -23.20 3.54 -12.88
N ILE A 389 -22.75 4.36 -11.93
CA ILE A 389 -23.18 5.76 -11.80
C ILE A 389 -22.73 6.57 -13.00
N THR A 390 -21.49 6.40 -13.47
CA THR A 390 -21.00 7.05 -14.69
C THR A 390 -21.87 6.67 -15.90
N HIS A 391 -22.17 5.38 -16.08
CA HIS A 391 -23.05 4.92 -17.17
C HIS A 391 -24.48 5.48 -17.05
N ALA A 392 -25.06 5.50 -15.85
CA ALA A 392 -26.39 6.06 -15.63
C ALA A 392 -26.42 7.58 -15.89
N PHE A 393 -25.34 8.29 -15.55
CA PHE A 393 -25.19 9.71 -15.86
C PHE A 393 -25.05 9.95 -17.37
N ASP A 394 -24.29 9.13 -18.09
CA ASP A 394 -24.18 9.20 -19.55
C ASP A 394 -25.53 8.94 -20.23
N ASP A 395 -26.32 7.99 -19.72
CA ASP A 395 -27.69 7.73 -20.19
C ASP A 395 -28.63 8.91 -19.95
N LEU A 396 -28.56 9.51 -18.76
CA LEU A 396 -29.32 10.73 -18.44
C LEU A 396 -28.91 11.88 -19.36
N ASN A 397 -27.61 12.07 -19.56
CA ASN A 397 -27.07 13.09 -20.45
C ASN A 397 -27.62 12.91 -21.87
N ARG A 398 -27.54 11.70 -22.44
CA ARG A 398 -28.13 11.38 -23.76
C ARG A 398 -29.62 11.70 -23.83
N LYS A 399 -30.39 11.40 -22.79
CA LYS A 399 -31.84 11.71 -22.74
C LYS A 399 -32.09 13.20 -22.71
N LEU A 400 -31.33 13.97 -21.91
CA LEU A 400 -31.46 15.42 -21.81
C LEU A 400 -31.18 16.10 -23.16
N TRP A 401 -30.16 15.66 -23.89
CA TRP A 401 -29.84 16.17 -25.23
C TRP A 401 -30.93 15.91 -26.26
N ASN A 402 -31.71 14.83 -26.09
CA ASN A 402 -32.80 14.46 -26.99
C ASN A 402 -34.17 15.03 -26.56
N LEU A 403 -34.22 15.92 -25.57
CA LEU A 403 -35.47 16.56 -25.16
C LEU A 403 -35.89 17.63 -26.16
N GLU A 404 -37.01 17.37 -26.85
CA GLU A 404 -37.66 18.32 -27.74
C GLU A 404 -38.71 19.16 -26.96
N GLY A 405 -38.86 20.44 -27.32
CA GLY A 405 -39.89 21.32 -26.75
C GLY A 405 -39.45 22.23 -25.59
N LEU A 406 -38.16 22.28 -25.27
CA LEU A 406 -37.62 23.28 -24.33
C LEU A 406 -37.47 24.64 -25.03
N PRO A 407 -37.84 25.76 -24.38
CA PRO A 407 -37.71 27.11 -24.95
C PRO A 407 -36.25 27.54 -25.19
N LEU A 408 -35.29 26.86 -24.54
CA LEU A 408 -33.85 27.05 -24.71
C LEU A 408 -33.18 25.69 -24.94
N THR A 409 -32.24 25.66 -25.87
CA THR A 409 -31.45 24.45 -26.15
C THR A 409 -30.41 24.23 -25.06
N ILE A 410 -30.22 22.96 -24.68
CA ILE A 410 -29.19 22.57 -23.71
C ILE A 410 -27.83 22.65 -24.43
N THR A 411 -26.89 23.43 -23.88
CA THR A 411 -25.56 23.65 -24.48
C THR A 411 -24.49 22.73 -23.92
N SER A 412 -24.52 22.45 -22.62
CA SER A 412 -23.66 21.47 -21.97
C SER A 412 -24.30 20.94 -20.69
N VAL A 413 -24.03 19.67 -20.39
CA VAL A 413 -24.38 19.03 -19.11
C VAL A 413 -23.08 18.52 -18.52
N GLN A 414 -22.67 19.14 -17.42
CA GLN A 414 -21.44 18.81 -16.73
C GLN A 414 -21.77 18.50 -15.28
N ALA A 415 -21.13 17.47 -14.74
CA ALA A 415 -21.28 17.07 -13.35
C ALA A 415 -19.93 17.04 -12.65
N ALA A 416 -19.91 17.62 -11.45
CA ALA A 416 -18.71 17.78 -10.63
C ALA A 416 -18.62 16.75 -9.49
N HIS A 417 -19.65 15.93 -9.27
CA HIS A 417 -19.75 15.05 -8.11
C HIS A 417 -18.57 14.05 -8.00
N SER A 418 -18.12 13.79 -6.77
CA SER A 418 -17.00 12.90 -6.42
C SER A 418 -17.13 11.46 -6.97
N SER A 419 -18.36 10.96 -7.10
CA SER A 419 -18.61 9.62 -7.64
C SER A 419 -18.23 9.50 -9.13
N LEU A 420 -18.39 10.58 -9.90
CA LEU A 420 -18.06 10.62 -11.33
C LEU A 420 -16.56 10.83 -11.61
N ARG A 421 -15.78 11.16 -10.58
CA ARG A 421 -14.31 11.17 -10.60
C ARG A 421 -13.70 9.97 -9.86
N HIS A 422 -14.51 8.98 -9.48
CA HIS A 422 -14.12 7.73 -8.80
C HIS A 422 -13.55 7.89 -7.38
N THR A 423 -13.72 9.05 -6.72
CA THR A 423 -13.12 9.36 -5.41
C THR A 423 -14.12 9.39 -4.25
N GLN A 424 -15.40 9.10 -4.48
CA GLN A 424 -16.40 9.03 -3.41
C GLN A 424 -16.14 7.83 -2.50
N VAL A 425 -15.95 8.05 -1.18
CA VAL A 425 -15.57 7.00 -0.22
C VAL A 425 -16.50 5.79 -0.31
N PHE A 426 -17.81 6.03 -0.20
CA PHE A 426 -18.85 5.03 -0.40
C PHE A 426 -19.77 5.49 -1.55
N PRO A 427 -19.60 4.96 -2.77
CA PRO A 427 -20.45 5.29 -3.90
C PRO A 427 -21.92 4.98 -3.60
N PRO A 428 -22.85 5.83 -4.07
CA PRO A 428 -24.27 5.65 -3.80
C PRO A 428 -24.79 4.34 -4.40
N LEU A 429 -25.47 3.56 -3.57
CA LEU A 429 -26.11 2.31 -3.99
C LEU A 429 -27.55 2.56 -4.42
N PRO A 430 -28.05 1.83 -5.43
CA PRO A 430 -29.47 1.84 -5.75
C PRO A 430 -30.26 1.28 -4.56
N MET A 431 -31.28 2.01 -4.14
CA MET A 431 -32.07 1.67 -2.96
C MET A 431 -33.56 1.78 -3.26
N ASN A 432 -34.32 0.76 -2.84
CA ASN A 432 -35.78 0.82 -2.82
C ASN A 432 -36.25 1.03 -1.37
N PRO A 433 -36.98 2.12 -1.08
CA PRO A 433 -37.45 2.39 0.27
C PRO A 433 -38.54 1.38 0.68
N ASP A 434 -38.41 0.80 1.87
CA ASP A 434 -39.48 0.05 2.52
C ASP A 434 -40.50 1.03 3.08
N LEU A 435 -41.68 1.07 2.47
CA LEU A 435 -42.75 2.00 2.84
C LEU A 435 -43.21 1.85 4.30
N SER A 436 -42.93 0.73 4.98
CA SER A 436 -43.29 0.56 6.40
C SER A 436 -42.49 1.45 7.36
N PHE A 437 -41.38 2.04 6.89
CA PHE A 437 -40.55 2.97 7.66
C PHE A 437 -40.97 4.43 7.47
N PHE A 438 -41.95 4.71 6.62
CA PHE A 438 -42.30 6.07 6.23
C PHE A 438 -43.79 6.38 6.39
N GLN A 439 -44.08 7.61 6.79
CA GLN A 439 -45.39 8.22 6.67
C GLN A 439 -45.52 8.90 5.30
N LYS A 440 -46.66 8.69 4.64
CA LYS A 440 -46.94 9.32 3.34
C LYS A 440 -47.50 10.71 3.56
N GLU A 441 -46.83 11.70 2.99
CA GLU A 441 -47.31 13.08 2.96
C GLU A 441 -47.98 13.36 1.61
N LYS A 442 -49.26 13.74 1.65
CA LYS A 442 -50.09 13.89 0.46
C LYS A 442 -49.83 15.18 -0.32
N LEU A 443 -49.25 16.20 0.33
CA LEU A 443 -49.04 17.51 -0.27
C LEU A 443 -47.94 17.47 -1.34
N ASP A 444 -46.81 16.83 -1.00
CA ASP A 444 -45.59 16.85 -1.82
C ASP A 444 -45.22 15.46 -2.39
N ASN A 445 -46.09 14.46 -2.23
CA ASN A 445 -45.80 13.05 -2.57
C ASN A 445 -44.46 12.55 -1.98
N SER A 446 -44.11 13.04 -0.79
CA SER A 446 -42.90 12.71 -0.04
C SER A 446 -43.15 11.57 0.97
N LEU A 447 -42.08 10.86 1.31
CA LEU A 447 -42.06 9.85 2.38
C LEU A 447 -41.23 10.38 3.56
N LEU A 448 -41.89 10.61 4.70
CA LEU A 448 -41.26 11.08 5.93
C LEU A 448 -40.87 9.92 6.84
N PRO A 449 -39.66 9.87 7.42
CA PRO A 449 -39.27 8.84 8.38
C PRO A 449 -40.18 8.78 9.62
N LEU A 450 -40.52 7.57 10.08
CA LEU A 450 -41.27 7.36 11.33
C LEU A 450 -40.35 7.40 12.55
N GLU A 451 -40.78 8.09 13.62
CA GLU A 451 -40.00 8.25 14.85
C GLU A 451 -39.81 6.93 15.65
N GLU A 452 -40.82 6.06 15.65
CA GLU A 452 -40.79 4.76 16.36
C GLU A 452 -39.82 3.74 15.73
N LYS A 453 -39.45 3.95 14.46
CA LYS A 453 -38.56 3.07 13.71
C LYS A 453 -37.12 3.59 13.72
N PRO A 454 -36.12 2.72 13.52
CA PRO A 454 -34.75 3.15 13.24
C PRO A 454 -34.71 4.11 12.06
N CYS A 455 -33.78 5.08 12.09
CA CYS A 455 -33.62 6.03 10.99
C CYS A 455 -33.37 5.27 9.68
N PRO A 456 -34.12 5.57 8.61
CA PRO A 456 -33.91 4.99 7.29
C PRO A 456 -32.47 5.16 6.80
N ALA A 457 -32.06 4.29 5.89
CA ALA A 457 -30.73 4.36 5.31
C ALA A 457 -30.55 5.67 4.54
N TYR A 458 -29.39 6.29 4.69
CA TYR A 458 -29.10 7.56 4.04
C TYR A 458 -29.13 7.40 2.51
N ILE A 459 -29.91 8.27 1.85
CA ILE A 459 -30.04 8.32 0.40
C ILE A 459 -29.34 9.61 -0.07
N PRO A 460 -28.18 9.53 -0.73
CA PRO A 460 -27.52 10.69 -1.30
C PRO A 460 -28.25 11.21 -2.55
N ALA A 461 -28.32 12.53 -2.68
CA ALA A 461 -28.67 13.24 -3.90
C ALA A 461 -27.40 13.49 -4.69
N LEU A 462 -27.45 13.22 -5.99
CA LEU A 462 -26.45 13.72 -6.93
C LEU A 462 -26.76 15.19 -7.26
N GLN A 463 -26.71 16.06 -6.24
CA GLN A 463 -27.22 17.44 -6.30
C GLN A 463 -26.42 18.33 -7.29
N ASP A 464 -25.15 18.00 -7.54
CA ASP A 464 -24.24 18.74 -8.44
C ASP A 464 -24.24 18.27 -9.92
N CYS A 465 -25.22 17.46 -10.32
CA CYS A 465 -25.22 16.83 -11.65
C CYS A 465 -25.94 17.62 -12.76
N LEU A 466 -26.70 18.67 -12.43
CA LEU A 466 -27.49 19.43 -13.40
C LEU A 466 -27.20 20.94 -13.31
N ASN A 467 -26.09 21.35 -13.91
CA ASN A 467 -25.91 22.74 -14.31
C ASN A 467 -26.49 22.94 -15.72
N CYS A 468 -27.75 23.39 -15.80
CA CYS A 468 -28.25 24.01 -17.03
C CYS A 468 -27.81 25.47 -17.02
N ALA A 469 -26.86 25.84 -17.88
CA ALA A 469 -26.33 27.19 -17.99
C ALA A 469 -27.41 28.19 -18.46
N THR A 470 -28.27 28.67 -17.57
CA THR A 470 -29.19 29.79 -17.82
C THR A 470 -29.30 30.82 -16.68
N LEU A 471 -28.62 30.66 -15.54
CA LEU A 471 -28.63 31.67 -14.46
C LEU A 471 -27.21 32.13 -14.10
N ALA A 472 -26.75 33.15 -14.82
CA ALA A 472 -25.55 33.91 -14.52
C ALA A 472 -25.81 34.94 -13.41
N LEU A 473 -25.95 34.51 -12.15
CA LEU A 473 -25.92 35.40 -10.99
C LEU A 473 -25.32 34.67 -9.78
N LEU A 474 -23.99 34.72 -9.64
CA LEU A 474 -23.22 34.86 -8.38
C LEU A 474 -21.75 34.48 -8.58
N LYS A 475 -20.85 35.47 -8.51
CA LYS A 475 -19.38 35.33 -8.65
C LYS A 475 -18.74 34.31 -7.69
N LYS A 476 -19.39 33.97 -6.57
CA LYS A 476 -18.92 32.99 -5.58
C LYS A 476 -19.32 31.54 -5.94
N MET A 477 -20.41 31.34 -6.68
CA MET A 477 -20.80 30.02 -7.21
C MET A 477 -19.97 29.62 -8.43
N LEU A 478 -19.61 30.58 -9.31
CA LEU A 478 -18.80 30.32 -10.51
C LEU A 478 -17.42 29.69 -10.23
N PHE A 479 -16.73 30.09 -9.16
CA PHE A 479 -15.41 29.52 -8.84
C PHE A 479 -15.51 28.06 -8.37
N MET A 480 -16.53 27.73 -7.56
CA MET A 480 -16.79 26.35 -7.11
C MET A 480 -17.29 25.46 -8.26
N THR A 481 -18.15 25.99 -9.15
CA THR A 481 -18.71 25.21 -10.27
C THR A 481 -17.74 24.99 -11.42
N TYR A 482 -16.96 25.99 -11.85
CA TYR A 482 -15.96 25.79 -12.92
C TYR A 482 -14.72 25.02 -12.43
N GLY A 483 -14.27 25.30 -11.20
CA GLY A 483 -13.14 24.60 -10.58
C GLY A 483 -13.43 23.10 -10.41
N GLY A 484 -14.62 22.74 -9.92
CA GLY A 484 -15.03 21.35 -9.74
C GLY A 484 -15.09 20.54 -11.03
N VAL A 485 -15.54 21.14 -12.14
CA VAL A 485 -15.56 20.46 -13.45
C VAL A 485 -14.16 20.23 -14.00
N PHE A 486 -13.29 21.25 -13.97
CA PHE A 486 -11.90 21.10 -14.43
C PHE A 486 -11.17 20.03 -13.62
N HIS A 487 -11.31 20.10 -12.29
CA HIS A 487 -10.77 19.11 -11.36
C HIS A 487 -11.26 17.69 -11.68
N LYS A 488 -12.57 17.51 -11.92
CA LYS A 488 -13.13 16.21 -12.35
C LYS A 488 -12.50 15.71 -13.65
N VAL A 489 -12.31 16.56 -14.65
CA VAL A 489 -11.72 16.17 -15.93
C VAL A 489 -10.28 15.70 -15.76
N GLU A 490 -9.45 16.46 -15.05
CA GLU A 490 -8.04 16.11 -14.84
C GLU A 490 -7.89 14.84 -14.00
N LEU A 491 -8.67 14.68 -12.93
CA LEU A 491 -8.64 13.45 -12.13
C LEU A 491 -9.19 12.23 -12.86
N SER A 492 -10.17 12.40 -13.75
CA SER A 492 -10.65 11.30 -14.59
C SER A 492 -9.56 10.82 -15.57
N LYS A 493 -8.75 11.74 -16.12
CA LYS A 493 -7.57 11.37 -16.93
C LYS A 493 -6.54 10.60 -16.09
N LEU A 494 -6.28 11.08 -14.87
CA LEU A 494 -5.36 10.40 -13.95
C LEU A 494 -5.85 9.00 -13.59
N GLN A 495 -7.15 8.82 -13.35
CA GLN A 495 -7.77 7.51 -13.11
C GLN A 495 -7.65 6.56 -14.31
N GLN A 496 -7.73 7.08 -15.54
CA GLN A 496 -7.53 6.28 -16.75
C GLN A 496 -6.07 5.82 -16.90
N GLN A 497 -5.11 6.67 -16.52
CA GLN A 497 -3.68 6.32 -16.50
C GLN A 497 -3.33 5.38 -15.34
N HIS A 498 -3.97 5.57 -14.19
CA HIS A 498 -3.72 4.82 -12.96
C HIS A 498 -5.04 4.34 -12.34
N SER A 499 -5.38 3.08 -12.60
CA SER A 499 -6.65 2.48 -12.15
C SER A 499 -6.81 2.45 -10.62
N THR A 500 -5.72 2.51 -9.87
CA THR A 500 -5.69 2.50 -8.39
C THR A 500 -5.82 3.88 -7.75
N PHE A 501 -5.84 4.96 -8.53
CA PHE A 501 -5.93 6.33 -8.00
C PHE A 501 -7.21 6.54 -7.18
N GLY A 502 -8.37 6.21 -7.75
CA GLY A 502 -9.68 6.43 -7.14
C GLY A 502 -9.84 5.67 -5.84
N THR A 503 -9.45 4.39 -5.80
CA THR A 503 -9.47 3.59 -4.57
C THR A 503 -8.52 4.12 -3.50
N THR A 504 -7.34 4.62 -3.89
CA THR A 504 -6.43 5.28 -2.95
C THR A 504 -7.04 6.55 -2.37
N ALA A 505 -7.59 7.43 -3.23
CA ALA A 505 -8.21 8.67 -2.79
C ALA A 505 -9.36 8.41 -1.81
N ARG A 506 -10.17 7.37 -2.08
CA ARG A 506 -11.24 6.92 -1.19
C ARG A 506 -10.72 6.45 0.16
N LEU A 507 -9.61 5.71 0.18
CA LEU A 507 -8.99 5.23 1.40
C LEU A 507 -8.38 6.39 2.22
N ALA A 508 -7.72 7.34 1.56
CA ALA A 508 -7.18 8.54 2.19
C ALA A 508 -8.29 9.40 2.82
N LYS A 509 -9.36 9.67 2.08
CA LYS A 509 -10.55 10.36 2.61
C LYS A 509 -11.19 9.61 3.78
N ARG A 510 -11.31 8.27 3.66
CA ARG A 510 -11.85 7.44 4.75
C ARG A 510 -11.02 7.58 6.01
N TRP A 511 -9.70 7.60 5.89
CA TRP A 511 -8.80 7.77 7.02
C TRP A 511 -8.89 9.17 7.64
N ILE A 512 -8.92 10.21 6.81
CA ILE A 512 -9.07 11.59 7.25
C ILE A 512 -10.39 11.75 8.03
N GLY A 513 -11.52 11.26 7.48
CA GLY A 513 -12.80 11.26 8.18
C GLY A 513 -12.79 10.45 9.48
N ALA A 514 -12.10 9.31 9.48
CA ALA A 514 -11.96 8.46 10.66
C ALA A 514 -11.16 9.08 11.81
N HIS A 515 -10.16 9.91 11.48
CA HIS A 515 -9.42 10.73 12.45
C HIS A 515 -10.12 12.05 12.78
N LEU A 516 -11.40 12.15 12.42
CA LEU A 516 -12.28 13.28 12.73
C LEU A 516 -11.81 14.61 12.09
N LEU A 517 -10.99 14.52 11.04
CA LEU A 517 -10.56 15.65 10.23
C LEU A 517 -11.60 15.91 9.14
N ASP A 518 -12.72 16.53 9.51
CA ASP A 518 -13.86 16.75 8.62
C ASP A 518 -13.56 17.80 7.52
N ALA A 519 -14.45 17.94 6.53
CA ALA A 519 -14.36 18.82 5.37
C ALA A 519 -14.11 20.31 5.70
N CYS A 520 -14.41 20.73 6.93
CA CYS A 520 -14.12 22.08 7.41
C CYS A 520 -12.61 22.34 7.57
N LEU A 521 -11.80 21.30 7.81
CA LEU A 521 -10.35 21.40 7.94
C LEU A 521 -9.64 21.09 6.63
N MET A 522 -10.11 20.08 5.90
CA MET A 522 -9.54 19.67 4.61
C MET A 522 -10.65 19.30 3.64
N SER A 523 -10.75 20.02 2.51
CA SER A 523 -11.73 19.69 1.48
C SER A 523 -11.38 18.39 0.76
N ASP A 524 -12.40 17.74 0.20
CA ASP A 524 -12.25 16.53 -0.61
C ASP A 524 -11.26 16.74 -1.77
N GLU A 525 -11.31 17.89 -2.43
CA GLU A 525 -10.40 18.25 -3.53
C GLU A 525 -8.95 18.36 -3.05
N ALA A 526 -8.71 18.89 -1.85
CA ALA A 526 -7.36 18.99 -1.29
C ALA A 526 -6.76 17.60 -1.03
N VAL A 527 -7.56 16.68 -0.47
CA VAL A 527 -7.15 15.28 -0.26
C VAL A 527 -6.84 14.61 -1.60
N GLU A 528 -7.69 14.81 -2.61
CA GLU A 528 -7.50 14.23 -3.93
C GLU A 528 -6.23 14.75 -4.63
N LEU A 529 -5.92 16.04 -4.50
CA LEU A 529 -4.69 16.62 -5.06
C LEU A 529 -3.43 16.12 -4.34
N LEU A 530 -3.49 15.95 -3.01
CA LEU A 530 -2.40 15.34 -2.24
C LEU A 530 -2.19 13.87 -2.60
N VAL A 531 -3.24 13.14 -2.94
CA VAL A 531 -3.09 11.77 -3.46
C VAL A 531 -2.56 11.81 -4.89
N ALA A 532 -3.02 12.72 -5.74
CA ALA A 532 -2.59 12.84 -7.13
C ALA A 532 -1.09 13.15 -7.24
N SER A 533 -0.54 13.98 -6.35
CA SER A 533 0.89 14.30 -6.35
C SER A 533 1.77 13.06 -6.20
N LEU A 534 1.31 12.05 -5.48
CA LEU A 534 2.05 10.79 -5.29
C LEU A 534 2.04 9.87 -6.52
N PHE A 535 1.07 10.05 -7.42
CA PHE A 535 1.04 9.34 -8.72
C PHE A 535 1.86 10.09 -9.77
N LEU A 536 1.80 11.42 -9.75
CA LEU A 536 2.55 12.29 -10.68
C LEU A 536 4.04 12.34 -10.33
N HIS A 537 4.40 12.22 -9.05
CA HIS A 537 5.76 12.29 -8.54
C HIS A 537 6.08 11.10 -7.59
N PRO A 538 6.19 9.87 -8.12
CA PRO A 538 6.34 8.66 -7.30
C PRO A 538 7.74 8.49 -6.69
N ALA A 539 8.74 9.23 -7.18
CA ALA A 539 10.13 9.13 -6.74
C ALA A 539 10.27 9.34 -5.21
N PRO A 540 11.13 8.57 -4.51
CA PRO A 540 12.05 7.52 -4.98
C PRO A 540 11.41 6.12 -5.14
N PHE A 541 10.09 6.01 -5.03
CA PHE A 541 9.36 4.75 -5.13
C PHE A 541 8.87 4.50 -6.57
N ASN A 542 8.42 3.27 -6.83
CA ASN A 542 7.71 2.95 -8.08
C ASN A 542 6.31 3.58 -8.07
N THR A 543 5.79 3.91 -9.25
CA THR A 543 4.36 4.23 -9.41
C THR A 543 3.52 3.09 -8.83
N PRO A 544 2.61 3.38 -7.89
CA PRO A 544 1.91 2.37 -7.11
C PRO A 544 0.82 1.69 -7.94
N ASN A 545 0.84 0.36 -7.97
CA ASN A 545 -0.18 -0.45 -8.64
C ASN A 545 -1.17 -1.08 -7.64
N THR A 546 -1.12 -0.68 -6.36
CA THR A 546 -2.05 -1.12 -5.31
C THR A 546 -2.39 0.03 -4.36
N HIS A 547 -3.68 0.21 -4.07
CA HIS A 547 -4.22 1.35 -3.32
C HIS A 547 -3.85 1.38 -1.82
N GLN A 548 -3.64 0.21 -1.21
CA GLN A 548 -3.37 0.10 0.23
C GLN A 548 -2.00 0.68 0.61
N TYR A 549 -1.00 0.43 -0.21
CA TYR A 549 0.37 0.87 0.03
C TYR A 549 0.55 2.35 -0.30
N GLN A 550 -0.26 2.86 -1.22
CA GLN A 550 -0.27 4.29 -1.51
C GLN A 550 -0.84 5.11 -0.35
N TYR A 551 -1.85 4.60 0.35
CA TYR A 551 -2.31 5.19 1.60
C TYR A 551 -1.22 5.21 2.68
N ILE A 552 -0.45 4.13 2.82
CA ILE A 552 0.71 4.09 3.74
C ILE A 552 1.78 5.13 3.35
N ARG A 553 2.00 5.37 2.05
CA ARG A 553 2.90 6.43 1.57
C ARG A 553 2.32 7.83 1.77
N HIS A 554 1.00 8.00 1.65
CA HIS A 554 0.30 9.28 1.72
C HIS A 554 0.21 9.89 3.11
N ASN A 555 0.11 9.08 4.17
CA ASN A 555 0.12 9.61 5.55
C ASN A 555 1.49 10.19 5.98
N VAL A 556 2.39 10.37 5.02
CA VAL A 556 3.69 11.00 5.17
C VAL A 556 3.83 12.03 4.04
N PRO A 557 3.28 13.24 4.20
CA PRO A 557 3.53 14.33 3.27
C PRO A 557 5.02 14.73 3.32
N PRO A 558 5.69 14.95 2.17
CA PRO A 558 7.06 15.44 2.14
C PRO A 558 7.22 16.92 2.55
N ASP A 559 6.14 17.69 2.72
CA ASP A 559 6.22 19.16 2.85
C ASP A 559 5.30 19.76 3.93
N ILE A 560 5.49 19.35 5.18
CA ILE A 560 5.22 20.23 6.33
C ILE A 560 6.56 20.46 7.03
N LYS A 561 7.13 21.64 6.80
CA LYS A 561 8.51 22.06 7.14
C LYS A 561 8.88 22.06 8.63
N SER A 562 8.21 21.29 9.48
CA SER A 562 8.58 21.26 10.90
C SER A 562 8.64 19.91 11.59
N GLU A 563 8.18 18.76 11.06
CA GLU A 563 8.40 17.44 11.72
C GLU A 563 7.82 16.24 10.91
N PRO A 564 8.31 15.95 9.70
CA PRO A 564 7.87 14.77 8.92
C PRO A 564 8.12 13.43 9.65
N ASP A 565 9.09 13.40 10.56
CA ASP A 565 9.45 12.20 11.31
C ASP A 565 8.40 11.78 12.34
N ILE A 566 7.59 12.69 12.89
CA ILE A 566 6.63 12.35 13.95
C ILE A 566 5.39 11.65 13.39
N ALA A 567 4.81 12.16 12.30
CA ALA A 567 3.69 11.50 11.63
C ALA A 567 4.11 10.13 11.06
N MET A 568 5.33 10.06 10.51
CA MET A 568 5.95 8.81 10.04
C MET A 568 6.14 7.81 11.18
N GLN A 569 6.73 8.22 12.30
CA GLN A 569 6.91 7.36 13.48
C GLN A 569 5.57 6.93 14.04
N TYR A 570 4.58 7.82 14.09
CA TYR A 570 3.26 7.50 14.61
C TYR A 570 2.52 6.45 13.77
N VAL A 571 2.44 6.64 12.45
CA VAL A 571 1.78 5.71 11.53
C VAL A 571 2.54 4.39 11.46
N THR A 572 3.87 4.43 11.37
CA THR A 572 4.72 3.23 11.36
C THR A 572 4.60 2.45 12.66
N GLN A 573 4.66 3.12 13.82
CA GLN A 573 4.48 2.50 15.13
C GLN A 573 3.07 1.91 15.28
N ARG A 574 2.02 2.57 14.77
CA ARG A 574 0.66 2.00 14.79
C ARG A 574 0.52 0.80 13.87
N MET A 575 1.12 0.84 12.68
CA MET A 575 1.14 -0.28 11.73
C MET A 575 1.92 -1.47 12.29
N GLU A 576 3.04 -1.22 12.97
CA GLU A 576 3.83 -2.22 13.71
C GLU A 576 3.02 -2.81 14.88
N LYS A 577 2.40 -1.97 15.72
CA LYS A 577 1.53 -2.40 16.83
C LYS A 577 0.29 -3.16 16.35
N ALA A 578 -0.27 -2.81 15.19
CA ALA A 578 -1.39 -3.50 14.57
C ALA A 578 -0.98 -4.81 13.87
N GLY A 579 0.30 -5.19 13.94
CA GLY A 579 0.82 -6.42 13.35
C GLY A 579 0.77 -6.44 11.81
N ALA A 580 0.63 -5.28 11.16
CA ALA A 580 0.53 -5.15 9.71
C ALA A 580 1.74 -5.73 8.97
N ILE A 581 2.94 -5.62 9.57
CA ILE A 581 4.19 -6.22 9.04
C ILE A 581 4.17 -7.75 9.12
N SER A 582 3.44 -8.33 10.06
CA SER A 582 3.30 -9.79 10.18
C SER A 582 2.14 -10.36 9.37
N GLY A 583 1.28 -9.50 8.81
CA GLY A 583 0.00 -9.87 8.20
C GLY A 583 -1.01 -10.47 9.19
N ARG A 584 -0.78 -10.34 10.50
CA ARG A 584 -1.66 -10.82 11.58
C ARG A 584 -2.05 -9.65 12.48
N GLY A 585 -3.33 -9.32 12.53
CA GLY A 585 -3.86 -8.31 13.43
C GLY A 585 -5.13 -7.64 12.91
N ASN A 586 -5.77 -6.82 13.74
CA ASN A 586 -6.88 -5.99 13.30
C ASN A 586 -6.33 -4.67 12.73
N HIS A 587 -6.32 -4.54 11.40
CA HIS A 587 -5.79 -3.35 10.73
C HIS A 587 -6.72 -2.14 10.82
N SER A 588 -7.96 -2.30 11.31
CA SER A 588 -8.86 -1.16 11.57
C SER A 588 -8.33 -0.22 12.65
N VAL A 589 -7.39 -0.67 13.48
CA VAL A 589 -6.75 0.13 14.54
C VAL A 589 -6.05 1.39 13.98
N VAL A 590 -5.56 1.35 12.74
CA VAL A 590 -4.92 2.51 12.10
C VAL A 590 -5.92 3.63 11.78
N PHE A 591 -7.19 3.26 11.64
CA PHE A 591 -8.30 4.18 11.37
C PHE A 591 -8.99 4.64 12.66
N ARG A 592 -8.62 4.11 13.85
CA ARG A 592 -9.21 4.57 15.12
C ARG A 592 -8.51 5.83 15.62
N SER A 593 -9.27 6.93 15.69
CA SER A 593 -8.83 8.18 16.32
C SER A 593 -8.58 7.98 17.82
N PRO A 594 -7.47 8.49 18.38
CA PRO A 594 -7.32 8.59 19.83
C PRO A 594 -8.31 9.62 20.38
N LEU A 595 -9.21 9.21 21.29
CA LEU A 595 -10.24 10.09 21.82
C LEU A 595 -9.79 10.85 23.08
N ASP A 596 -8.71 10.41 23.74
CA ASP A 596 -8.23 10.94 25.02
C ASP A 596 -7.77 12.42 24.98
N ILE A 597 -7.67 13.00 23.78
CA ILE A 597 -7.24 14.39 23.57
C ILE A 597 -8.40 15.40 23.60
N TYR A 598 -9.64 14.92 23.53
CA TYR A 598 -10.84 15.76 23.48
C TYR A 598 -11.37 16.05 24.88
N ASP A 599 -12.04 17.18 25.05
CA ASP A 599 -12.53 17.60 26.36
C ASP A 599 -13.88 16.95 26.69
N VAL A 600 -14.74 16.81 25.68
CA VAL A 600 -16.09 16.21 25.81
C VAL A 600 -16.36 15.30 24.62
N LEU A 601 -16.99 14.15 24.86
CA LEU A 601 -17.46 13.21 23.84
C LEU A 601 -18.98 13.09 23.92
N ILE A 602 -19.64 13.36 22.79
CA ILE A 602 -21.08 13.20 22.62
C ILE A 602 -21.33 11.84 21.97
N HIS A 603 -21.88 10.88 22.71
CA HIS A 603 -22.26 9.57 22.21
C HIS A 603 -23.64 9.63 21.57
N LEU A 604 -23.74 9.20 20.31
CA LEU A 604 -24.95 9.23 19.50
C LEU A 604 -25.66 7.88 19.53
N ASN A 605 -27.00 7.90 19.55
CA ASN A 605 -27.83 6.72 19.50
C ASN A 605 -27.63 5.96 18.16
N PRO A 606 -27.13 4.72 18.19
CA PRO A 606 -26.90 3.90 17.01
C PRO A 606 -28.11 3.79 16.07
N LYS A 607 -29.34 3.78 16.59
CA LYS A 607 -30.57 3.64 15.78
C LYS A 607 -30.85 4.87 14.92
N ARG A 608 -30.37 6.05 15.33
CA ARG A 608 -30.61 7.32 14.65
C ARG A 608 -29.54 7.69 13.62
N VAL A 609 -28.38 7.02 13.63
CA VAL A 609 -27.30 7.25 12.66
C VAL A 609 -27.55 6.49 11.35
N PRO A 610 -27.89 7.15 10.23
CA PRO A 610 -28.33 6.46 9.01
C PRO A 610 -27.19 5.75 8.26
N ARG A 611 -25.95 6.26 8.41
CA ARG A 611 -24.73 5.71 7.78
C ARG A 611 -23.98 4.70 8.64
N GLN A 612 -24.55 4.22 9.74
CA GLN A 612 -23.86 3.35 10.70
C GLN A 612 -23.16 2.12 10.08
N ALA A 613 -23.71 1.55 9.00
CA ALA A 613 -23.11 0.41 8.32
C ALA A 613 -21.74 0.72 7.65
N GLN A 614 -21.41 2.00 7.50
CA GLN A 614 -20.15 2.49 6.95
C GLN A 614 -19.09 2.73 8.04
N ALA A 615 -19.46 2.66 9.33
CA ALA A 615 -18.55 2.88 10.45
C ALA A 615 -17.38 1.89 10.45
N ILE A 616 -16.22 2.31 10.98
CA ILE A 616 -15.04 1.44 11.07
C ILE A 616 -15.31 0.25 11.97
N ASP A 617 -15.93 0.53 13.13
CA ASP A 617 -16.32 -0.47 14.10
C ASP A 617 -17.83 -0.64 14.04
N VAL A 618 -18.28 -1.42 13.05
CA VAL A 618 -19.70 -1.75 12.91
C VAL A 618 -20.14 -2.59 14.13
N PRO A 619 -21.17 -2.15 14.88
CA PRO A 619 -21.64 -2.91 16.03
C PRO A 619 -22.24 -4.26 15.62
N THR A 620 -22.09 -5.26 16.49
CA THR A 620 -22.53 -6.64 16.24
C THR A 620 -24.04 -6.75 16.00
N VAL A 621 -24.82 -5.82 16.55
CA VAL A 621 -26.26 -5.72 16.35
C VAL A 621 -26.54 -4.66 15.30
N THR A 622 -27.06 -5.09 14.14
CA THR A 622 -27.54 -4.19 13.08
C THR A 622 -29.05 -4.26 12.97
N PHE A 623 -29.68 -3.14 12.59
CA PHE A 623 -31.13 -3.03 12.43
C PHE A 623 -31.50 -2.88 10.95
N SER A 624 -32.72 -3.27 10.57
CA SER A 624 -33.27 -2.89 9.26
C SER A 624 -33.51 -1.38 9.23
N ARG A 625 -33.09 -0.72 8.16
CA ARG A 625 -33.21 0.74 7.96
C ARG A 625 -34.08 1.07 6.75
N GLY A 626 -35.14 0.31 6.57
CA GLY A 626 -36.15 0.56 5.54
C GLY A 626 -35.63 0.53 4.10
N ALA A 627 -34.70 -0.37 3.78
CA ALA A 627 -34.18 -0.57 2.42
C ALA A 627 -34.47 -2.00 1.94
N LEU A 628 -35.18 -2.13 0.82
CA LEU A 628 -35.46 -3.38 0.12
C LEU A 628 -34.40 -3.60 -0.99
N PHE A 629 -33.96 -4.84 -1.13
CA PHE A 629 -32.90 -5.23 -2.08
C PHE A 629 -33.42 -5.96 -3.33
N SER A 630 -34.73 -5.90 -3.59
CA SER A 630 -35.38 -6.48 -4.78
C SER A 630 -35.48 -5.47 -5.92
N GLU A 631 -35.50 -5.94 -7.18
CA GLU A 631 -35.75 -5.10 -8.36
C GLU A 631 -37.10 -4.38 -8.26
N ALA A 632 -37.13 -3.12 -8.72
CA ALA A 632 -38.27 -2.22 -8.57
C ALA A 632 -39.44 -2.66 -9.48
N VAL A 633 -40.60 -2.93 -8.89
CA VAL A 633 -41.86 -3.06 -9.63
C VAL A 633 -42.45 -1.66 -9.79
N GLY A 634 -42.48 -1.18 -11.03
CA GLY A 634 -42.98 0.14 -11.39
C GLY A 634 -44.40 0.39 -10.90
N THR A 635 -44.53 1.17 -9.83
CA THR A 635 -45.79 1.77 -9.39
C THR A 635 -45.52 3.21 -8.95
N LYS A 636 -46.46 4.11 -9.22
CA LYS A 636 -46.38 5.57 -8.99
C LYS A 636 -45.65 5.89 -7.67
N ALA A 637 -44.42 6.38 -7.78
CA ALA A 637 -43.47 6.40 -6.67
C ALA A 637 -43.61 7.67 -5.83
N PHE A 638 -43.97 7.51 -4.56
CA PHE A 638 -43.66 8.50 -3.55
C PHE A 638 -42.14 8.52 -3.35
N MET A 639 -41.54 9.72 -3.28
CA MET A 639 -40.09 9.86 -3.16
C MET A 639 -39.67 9.99 -1.69
N PRO A 640 -38.67 9.22 -1.22
CA PRO A 640 -38.10 9.44 0.11
C PRO A 640 -37.34 10.76 0.17
N ILE A 641 -37.25 11.34 1.37
CA ILE A 641 -36.36 12.48 1.60
C ILE A 641 -34.93 12.03 1.31
N VAL A 642 -34.29 12.76 0.40
CA VAL A 642 -32.90 12.57 0.00
C VAL A 642 -32.03 13.53 0.82
N GLU A 643 -30.76 13.19 1.04
CA GLU A 643 -29.80 13.96 1.86
C GLU A 643 -30.17 14.09 3.34
N PHE A 644 -31.10 13.26 3.84
CA PHE A 644 -31.48 13.28 5.24
C PHE A 644 -30.44 12.56 6.12
N ASP A 645 -29.57 13.34 6.77
CA ASP A 645 -28.62 12.87 7.77
C ASP A 645 -28.71 13.70 9.07
N PRO A 646 -29.42 13.20 10.09
CA PRO A 646 -29.58 13.90 11.37
C PRO A 646 -28.28 14.28 12.05
N VAL A 647 -27.22 13.46 11.89
CA VAL A 647 -25.92 13.72 12.52
C VAL A 647 -25.25 14.92 11.89
N SER A 648 -25.27 15.00 10.55
CA SER A 648 -24.69 16.13 9.82
C SER A 648 -25.45 17.44 10.08
N ILE A 649 -26.79 17.37 10.21
CA ILE A 649 -27.63 18.52 10.56
C ILE A 649 -27.31 18.99 11.98
N PHE A 650 -27.31 18.08 12.96
CA PHE A 650 -26.99 18.39 14.35
C PHE A 650 -25.57 18.96 14.51
N LEU A 651 -24.58 18.37 13.84
CA LEU A 651 -23.20 18.87 13.85
C LEU A 651 -23.10 20.29 13.29
N LYS A 652 -23.88 20.60 12.25
CA LYS A 652 -23.94 21.95 11.68
C LYS A 652 -24.54 22.93 12.68
N GLU A 653 -25.65 22.58 13.32
CA GLU A 653 -26.28 23.42 14.35
C GLU A 653 -25.34 23.68 15.53
N LEU A 654 -24.61 22.66 16.01
CA LEU A 654 -23.59 22.83 17.05
C LEU A 654 -22.47 23.79 16.63
N ARG A 655 -21.99 23.68 15.39
CA ARG A 655 -20.95 24.57 14.85
C ARG A 655 -21.45 25.99 14.69
N ASP A 656 -22.68 26.18 14.21
CA ASP A 656 -23.29 27.48 14.03
C ASP A 656 -23.57 28.17 15.38
N ALA A 657 -23.99 27.41 16.41
CA ALA A 657 -24.31 27.94 17.74
C ALA A 657 -23.09 28.15 18.64
N PHE A 658 -22.14 27.20 18.67
CA PHE A 658 -21.04 27.14 19.63
C PHE A 658 -19.65 27.17 19.00
N GLY A 659 -19.55 27.41 17.69
CA GLY A 659 -18.27 27.43 16.96
C GLY A 659 -17.27 28.49 17.45
N GLU A 660 -17.71 29.52 18.17
CA GLU A 660 -16.79 30.46 18.83
C GLU A 660 -16.11 29.90 20.09
N LEU A 661 -16.75 28.94 20.76
CA LEU A 661 -16.32 28.39 22.05
C LEU A 661 -15.58 27.06 21.90
N ALA A 662 -16.04 26.21 20.98
CA ALA A 662 -15.54 24.86 20.79
C ALA A 662 -15.34 24.50 19.32
N LEU A 663 -14.57 23.44 19.10
CA LEU A 663 -14.43 22.75 17.83
C LEU A 663 -15.14 21.40 17.94
N PHE A 664 -15.92 21.06 16.90
CA PHE A 664 -16.73 19.84 16.85
C PHE A 664 -16.28 18.95 15.69
N PHE A 665 -15.97 17.69 16.01
CA PHE A 665 -15.40 16.72 15.08
C PHE A 665 -16.20 15.43 15.07
N CYS A 666 -16.50 14.88 13.90
CA CYS A 666 -17.27 13.64 13.75
C CYS A 666 -16.77 12.89 12.50
N ASP A 667 -16.81 11.56 12.52
CA ASP A 667 -16.61 10.75 11.31
C ASP A 667 -17.85 10.86 10.41
N PRO A 668 -17.76 11.46 9.21
CA PRO A 668 -18.89 11.63 8.30
C PRO A 668 -19.43 10.30 7.76
N ASN A 669 -18.70 9.20 7.90
CA ASN A 669 -19.11 7.88 7.43
C ASN A 669 -19.63 6.98 8.56
N GLY A 670 -20.57 7.50 9.36
CA GLY A 670 -21.28 6.71 10.36
C GLY A 670 -20.63 6.67 11.74
N GLY A 671 -19.84 7.68 12.08
CA GLY A 671 -19.35 7.86 13.46
C GLY A 671 -20.49 7.88 14.48
N LEU A 672 -20.25 7.28 15.64
CA LEU A 672 -21.18 7.29 16.77
C LEU A 672 -20.80 8.34 17.83
N ILE A 673 -19.72 9.08 17.61
CA ILE A 673 -19.16 10.02 18.59
C ILE A 673 -18.91 11.34 17.88
N ILE A 674 -19.41 12.42 18.48
CA ILE A 674 -18.97 13.79 18.16
C ILE A 674 -17.98 14.20 19.26
N ALA A 675 -16.73 14.41 18.87
CA ALA A 675 -15.68 14.84 19.77
C ALA A 675 -15.60 16.36 19.82
N VAL A 676 -15.51 16.91 21.02
CA VAL A 676 -15.54 18.36 21.29
C VAL A 676 -14.22 18.78 21.93
N LEU A 677 -13.63 19.84 21.39
CA LEU A 677 -12.43 20.45 21.93
C LEU A 677 -12.68 21.93 22.23
N TRP A 678 -12.44 22.34 23.47
CA TRP A 678 -12.58 23.72 23.89
C TRP A 678 -11.48 24.60 23.30
N LYS A 679 -11.83 25.79 22.81
CA LYS A 679 -10.85 26.76 22.35
C LYS A 679 -10.23 27.46 23.56
N PRO A 680 -8.90 27.37 23.79
CA PRO A 680 -8.30 27.97 25.00
C PRO A 680 -8.56 29.48 25.14
N GLN A 681 -8.65 30.19 24.01
CA GLN A 681 -8.95 31.63 23.98
C GLN A 681 -10.38 31.95 24.45
N ALA A 682 -11.33 31.04 24.26
CA ALA A 682 -12.73 31.24 24.63
C ALA A 682 -12.93 31.30 26.16
N PHE A 683 -12.09 30.59 26.91
CA PHE A 683 -12.13 30.50 28.38
C PHE A 683 -11.32 31.60 29.08
N SER A 684 -10.70 32.51 28.33
CA SER A 684 -10.12 33.74 28.90
C SER A 684 -11.24 34.68 29.37
N LYS A 685 -11.05 35.33 30.52
CA LYS A 685 -12.04 36.31 31.04
C LYS A 685 -12.13 37.50 30.07
N GLN A 686 -13.33 37.78 29.60
CA GLN A 686 -13.58 38.88 28.64
C GLN A 686 -14.42 39.98 29.29
N THR A 687 -14.22 41.23 28.88
CA THR A 687 -15.07 42.33 29.33
C THR A 687 -16.49 42.18 28.81
N PHE A 688 -17.48 42.47 29.66
CA PHE A 688 -18.89 42.33 29.29
C PHE A 688 -19.25 43.15 28.05
N ARG A 689 -19.88 42.49 27.07
CA ARG A 689 -20.50 43.09 25.89
C ARG A 689 -21.81 42.36 25.59
N ALA A 690 -22.91 43.09 25.47
CA ALA A 690 -24.24 42.51 25.25
C ALA A 690 -24.32 41.61 23.99
N SER A 691 -23.54 41.92 22.95
CA SER A 691 -23.47 41.13 21.72
C SER A 691 -22.78 39.77 21.88
N HIS A 692 -21.96 39.58 22.92
CA HIS A 692 -21.13 38.38 23.12
C HIS A 692 -21.53 37.63 24.41
N MET A 693 -22.84 37.56 24.69
CA MET A 693 -23.36 36.86 25.88
C MET A 693 -23.81 35.43 25.60
N ASN A 694 -23.76 34.96 24.35
CA ASN A 694 -24.17 33.60 24.04
C ASN A 694 -23.32 32.59 24.82
N ALA A 695 -23.99 31.69 25.55
CA ALA A 695 -23.37 30.65 26.36
C ALA A 695 -22.32 31.14 27.39
N ARG A 696 -22.44 32.39 27.87
CA ARG A 696 -21.54 33.00 28.85
C ARG A 696 -22.27 33.49 30.09
N LEU A 697 -21.64 33.33 31.25
CA LEU A 697 -22.06 33.91 32.52
C LEU A 697 -21.33 35.24 32.76
N VAL A 698 -21.95 36.16 33.49
CA VAL A 698 -21.30 37.40 33.98
C VAL A 698 -20.79 37.17 35.40
N GLU A 699 -19.49 37.39 35.61
CA GLU A 699 -18.87 37.46 36.93
C GLU A 699 -18.60 38.94 37.28
N ILE A 700 -19.07 39.38 38.44
CA ILE A 700 -18.80 40.73 38.94
C ILE A 700 -17.60 40.67 39.89
N GLY A 701 -16.44 41.09 39.39
CA GLY A 701 -15.20 41.18 40.17
C GLY A 701 -14.82 42.61 40.55
N SER A 702 -13.72 42.77 41.28
CA SER A 702 -13.15 44.08 41.65
C SER A 702 -12.77 44.94 40.43
N ASN A 703 -12.55 44.32 39.27
CA ASN A 703 -12.15 44.97 38.01
C ASN A 703 -13.31 45.16 37.02
N GLY A 704 -14.57 45.09 37.49
CA GLY A 704 -15.77 45.26 36.67
C GLY A 704 -16.44 43.94 36.24
N ALA A 705 -17.49 44.04 35.40
CA ALA A 705 -18.23 42.90 34.88
C ALA A 705 -17.41 42.16 33.81
N GLN A 706 -17.01 40.94 34.12
CA GLN A 706 -16.32 40.03 33.20
C GLN A 706 -17.24 38.88 32.81
N THR A 707 -16.93 38.19 31.72
CA THR A 707 -17.71 37.06 31.22
C THR A 707 -16.84 35.83 31.04
N VAL A 708 -17.41 34.68 31.37
CA VAL A 708 -16.78 33.36 31.28
C VAL A 708 -17.79 32.38 30.68
N PRO A 709 -17.39 31.42 29.83
CA PRO A 709 -18.31 30.39 29.31
C PRO A 709 -19.00 29.62 30.44
N ASN A 710 -20.32 29.39 30.32
CA ASN A 710 -21.08 28.56 31.26
C ASN A 710 -21.09 27.11 30.75
N VAL A 711 -20.13 26.30 31.20
CA VAL A 711 -19.94 24.93 30.68
C VAL A 711 -21.15 24.04 30.95
N GLU A 712 -21.75 24.11 32.14
CA GLU A 712 -22.92 23.29 32.48
C GLU A 712 -24.10 23.56 31.53
N ALA A 713 -24.43 24.83 31.32
CA ALA A 713 -25.51 25.21 30.41
C ALA A 713 -25.21 24.81 28.95
N ILE A 714 -23.95 24.92 28.51
CA ILE A 714 -23.55 24.48 27.16
C ILE A 714 -23.74 22.97 27.00
N LEU A 715 -23.38 22.18 28.01
CA LEU A 715 -23.55 20.73 27.98
C LEU A 715 -25.04 20.34 27.98
N GLU A 716 -25.87 21.01 28.78
CA GLU A 716 -27.33 20.84 28.72
C GLU A 716 -27.90 21.20 27.35
N ASP A 717 -27.45 22.31 26.75
CA ASP A 717 -27.85 22.71 25.40
C ASP A 717 -27.47 21.66 24.34
N PHE A 718 -26.34 20.97 24.50
CA PHE A 718 -25.97 19.86 23.60
C PHE A 718 -26.99 18.71 23.68
N GLU A 719 -27.48 18.37 24.87
CA GLU A 719 -28.51 17.34 25.05
C GLU A 719 -29.88 17.79 24.52
N ILE A 720 -30.23 19.07 24.74
CA ILE A 720 -31.51 19.64 24.30
C ILE A 720 -31.57 19.72 22.77
N LEU A 721 -30.53 20.27 22.12
CA LEU A 721 -30.45 20.33 20.65
C LEU A 721 -30.40 18.93 20.03
N GLY A 722 -29.73 18.00 20.72
CA GLY A 722 -29.57 16.62 20.29
C GLY A 722 -30.68 15.66 20.73
N ALA A 723 -31.82 16.17 21.21
CA ALA A 723 -32.85 15.34 21.85
C ALA A 723 -33.27 14.15 20.96
N GLY A 724 -33.19 12.94 21.50
CA GLY A 724 -33.49 11.68 20.80
C GLY A 724 -32.37 11.15 19.89
N LEU A 725 -31.37 11.98 19.54
CA LEU A 725 -30.15 11.60 18.82
C LEU A 725 -28.97 11.35 19.78
N VAL A 726 -28.79 12.17 20.81
CA VAL A 726 -27.75 12.01 21.84
C VAL A 726 -28.17 10.94 22.84
N GLU A 727 -27.28 9.98 23.09
CA GLU A 727 -27.47 8.90 24.06
C GLU A 727 -26.80 9.23 25.40
N LYS A 728 -25.59 9.81 25.37
CA LYS A 728 -24.82 10.15 26.56
C LYS A 728 -23.76 11.22 26.26
N LEU A 729 -23.49 12.10 27.23
CA LEU A 729 -22.30 12.94 27.26
C LEU A 729 -21.22 12.35 28.19
N GLU A 730 -19.96 12.37 27.74
CA GLU A 730 -18.80 11.96 28.52
C GLU A 730 -17.79 13.11 28.59
N ILE A 731 -17.51 13.59 29.79
CA ILE A 731 -16.54 14.68 30.04
C ILE A 731 -15.21 14.04 30.41
N GLN A 732 -14.15 14.35 29.65
CA GLN A 732 -12.83 13.74 29.83
C GLN A 732 -11.81 14.64 30.51
N THR A 733 -11.97 15.97 30.41
CA THR A 733 -11.07 16.93 31.06
C THR A 733 -11.80 17.76 32.11
N GLU A 734 -11.27 17.74 33.35
CA GLU A 734 -11.62 18.71 34.40
C GLU A 734 -10.76 19.99 34.31
N LYS A 735 -9.96 20.13 33.25
CA LYS A 735 -9.02 21.26 33.05
C LYS A 735 -9.71 22.63 33.06
N TRP A 736 -10.98 22.64 32.70
CA TRP A 736 -11.83 23.81 32.64
C TRP A 736 -12.83 23.66 33.78
N SER A 737 -12.57 24.38 34.87
CA SER A 737 -13.38 24.31 36.09
C SER A 737 -14.85 24.57 35.76
N ILE A 738 -15.69 23.58 36.07
CA ILE A 738 -17.14 23.69 36.18
C ILE A 738 -17.47 24.58 37.38
#